data_AF-A0A4R5E7V6-F1
#
_entry.id   AF-A0A4R5E7V6-F1
#
_cell.length_a   1.000
_cell.length_b   1.000
_cell.length_c   1.000
_cell.angle_alpha   90.00
_cell.angle_beta   90.00
_cell.angle_gamma   90.00
#
_symmetry.space_group_name_H-M   'P 1'
#
loop_
_entity.id
_entity.type
_entity.pdbx_description
1 polymer ?
#
loop_
_entity_poly.entity_id
_entity_poly.type
_entity_poly.pdbx_seq_one_letter_code
_entity_poly.pdbx_strand_id
1 'polypeptide(L)'
;MCLEVARSVARIRRQRSFQLCMICNARTDTVHTVASSKLGGNVNRAVVVGIDDYAGAPLYGCVNDATDVASCLSLEQYDFDTTILLNSGATRNSILEAISELAYASEGENLLFYFAGHGEVIGQAGYLVAHDARQYDPGISLGHLAQIMESASHNYNHVITILDCCHAGSAFTWSSSRPLQAGDIEREVPAVNESRCILAACRPEQTADEVDGSGVFTDALTDCLLGASVNWDGDVTLLGIFEYIAASIPSNIQTPVFKGDIAGTVVLGRGFPPRQGRPIDKSELARTLAKAHQLVDQYYYEQLAELSERNVRLNGGARKCSLSLESVVQWFLETEQALPDIRREQAWSGLVGRVREYRKNLADISIGEQTRFGRVVRHLGHGGYGHVWEIATGQEKRLALKVFHGNELDDDVKVRRFANGYGNMRKLEHPRIVRVHDIMSAPFGFVMDAIPGDNLRNTYIDRTDPEVMLRLMLDICETVQYAHSQQVKHRDIKPENIIVEISNGQLTPFLTDFDLAYHETNRTVTTNIGVGGVINYAAPEQFFEPNAKTARSEKVDIFSLAQLMFFIILGRDPSADNHASNVETLKRELRSWIDDRAANSLISLYQTATSRRPADRPESVIDFMRPIHAAEAVIQTASGTDQVAEEDYCRRVGHLYAGLGGYTATDGECRMNSLSNQVEIIVRLKGPAGANKVGLEIEFSVTGKLPVPSLKSGKSARESINVRLDKSFGRLAGVRRRAGTKGAFQTFAVIDSVSLDNAGVALAVEVITTTIASIEQW
;
A
#
# COMPACT_ATOMS: atom_id res chain seq x y z
N MET A 1 -22.11 -30.68 -14.69
CA MET A 1 -23.16 -30.21 -13.75
C MET A 1 -23.12 -30.86 -12.36
N CYS A 2 -23.75 -32.01 -12.06
CA CYS A 2 -23.74 -32.55 -10.67
C CYS A 2 -22.34 -32.91 -10.13
N LEU A 3 -21.44 -33.38 -11.00
CA LEU A 3 -20.03 -33.66 -10.67
C LEU A 3 -19.14 -32.41 -10.55
N GLU A 4 -19.54 -31.29 -11.14
CA GLU A 4 -18.82 -30.00 -11.01
C GLU A 4 -19.26 -29.24 -9.76
N VAL A 5 -20.54 -29.33 -9.39
CA VAL A 5 -21.05 -28.81 -8.11
C VAL A 5 -20.39 -29.56 -6.95
N ALA A 6 -20.32 -30.88 -6.99
CA ALA A 6 -19.64 -31.69 -5.96
C ALA A 6 -18.12 -31.38 -5.85
N ARG A 7 -17.44 -31.12 -6.98
CA ARG A 7 -16.03 -30.70 -6.98
C ARG A 7 -15.82 -29.26 -6.51
N SER A 8 -16.77 -28.37 -6.74
CA SER A 8 -16.73 -26.99 -6.25
C SER A 8 -16.95 -26.93 -4.73
N VAL A 9 -17.89 -27.72 -4.21
CA VAL A 9 -18.16 -27.86 -2.76
C VAL A 9 -16.96 -28.48 -2.02
N ALA A 10 -16.34 -29.53 -2.58
CA ALA A 10 -15.11 -30.12 -2.03
C ALA A 10 -13.90 -29.15 -2.00
N ARG A 11 -13.86 -28.18 -2.92
CA ARG A 11 -12.79 -27.17 -3.01
C ARG A 11 -13.02 -25.99 -2.03
N ILE A 12 -14.29 -25.63 -1.81
CA ILE A 12 -14.73 -24.67 -0.78
C ILE A 12 -14.35 -25.19 0.62
N ARG A 13 -14.55 -26.48 0.90
CA ARG A 13 -14.14 -27.10 2.18
C ARG A 13 -12.62 -27.10 2.41
N ARG A 14 -11.78 -27.39 1.41
CA ARG A 14 -10.31 -27.33 1.57
C ARG A 14 -9.79 -25.94 1.93
N GLN A 15 -10.46 -24.87 1.47
CA GLN A 15 -10.12 -23.50 1.87
C GLN A 15 -10.68 -23.12 3.24
N ARG A 16 -11.90 -23.57 3.58
CA ARG A 16 -12.50 -23.39 4.93
C ARG A 16 -11.69 -24.08 6.03
N SER A 17 -11.29 -25.34 5.82
CA SER A 17 -10.38 -26.04 6.75
C SER A 17 -9.04 -25.31 6.87
N PHE A 18 -8.58 -24.61 5.84
CA PHE A 18 -7.36 -23.80 5.90
C PHE A 18 -7.55 -22.51 6.73
N GLN A 19 -8.73 -21.87 6.63
CA GLN A 19 -9.06 -20.64 7.34
C GLN A 19 -9.31 -20.91 8.84
N LEU A 20 -10.04 -21.97 9.17
CA LEU A 20 -10.20 -22.48 10.54
C LEU A 20 -8.88 -23.03 11.11
N CYS A 21 -8.08 -23.77 10.33
CA CYS A 21 -6.78 -24.28 10.79
C CYS A 21 -5.73 -23.17 10.99
N MET A 22 -5.76 -22.07 10.23
CA MET A 22 -4.91 -20.90 10.49
C MET A 22 -5.29 -20.18 11.79
N ILE A 23 -6.58 -20.17 12.16
CA ILE A 23 -7.07 -19.61 13.43
C ILE A 23 -6.70 -20.55 14.59
N CYS A 24 -6.84 -21.87 14.44
CA CYS A 24 -6.45 -22.86 15.46
C CYS A 24 -4.92 -22.93 15.70
N ASN A 25 -4.08 -22.83 14.66
CA ASN A 25 -2.62 -22.86 14.81
C ASN A 25 -2.03 -21.64 15.55
N ALA A 26 -2.81 -20.59 15.80
CA ALA A 26 -2.41 -19.48 16.65
C ALA A 26 -2.59 -19.77 18.16
N ARG A 27 -3.22 -20.89 18.55
CA ARG A 27 -3.53 -21.25 19.95
C ARG A 27 -3.16 -22.68 20.35
N THR A 28 -2.42 -23.45 19.55
CA THR A 28 -1.97 -24.80 19.93
C THR A 28 -0.81 -24.84 20.94
N ASP A 29 -0.52 -23.74 21.64
CA ASP A 29 0.25 -23.79 22.88
C ASP A 29 -0.70 -23.56 24.05
N THR A 30 -0.78 -24.59 24.92
CA THR A 30 -1.43 -24.63 26.24
C THR A 30 -2.96 -24.71 26.31
N VAL A 31 -3.47 -25.95 26.25
CA VAL A 31 -4.65 -26.36 27.05
C VAL A 31 -4.17 -26.48 28.50
N HIS A 32 -4.18 -25.37 29.22
CA HIS A 32 -4.13 -25.37 30.69
C HIS A 32 -5.18 -24.38 31.21
N THR A 33 -6.00 -24.89 32.13
CA THR A 33 -6.86 -24.15 33.04
C THR A 33 -6.09 -22.99 33.66
N VAL A 34 -6.34 -21.78 33.18
CA VAL A 34 -5.93 -20.54 33.85
C VAL A 34 -7.16 -19.67 34.03
N ALA A 35 -7.65 -19.65 35.27
CA ALA A 35 -8.57 -18.63 35.74
C ALA A 35 -7.85 -17.28 35.67
N SER A 36 -8.07 -16.51 34.60
CA SER A 36 -7.61 -15.12 34.52
C SER A 36 -8.72 -14.20 35.00
N SER A 37 -8.52 -13.61 36.18
CA SER A 37 -9.30 -12.48 36.67
C SER A 37 -9.11 -11.29 35.72
N LYS A 38 -10.09 -11.00 34.85
CA LYS A 38 -10.19 -9.74 34.10
C LYS A 38 -11.26 -8.86 34.73
N LEU A 39 -10.90 -7.60 34.96
CA LEU A 39 -11.74 -6.58 35.58
C LEU A 39 -12.95 -6.23 34.68
N GLY A 40 -14.14 -6.27 35.29
CA GLY A 40 -15.36 -5.51 34.96
C GLY A 40 -15.62 -5.16 33.49
N GLY A 41 -16.14 -6.11 32.72
CA GLY A 41 -16.73 -5.89 31.40
C GLY A 41 -17.72 -7.03 31.10
N ASN A 42 -18.86 -6.68 30.53
CA ASN A 42 -19.95 -7.58 30.12
C ASN A 42 -19.48 -8.97 29.65
N VAL A 43 -19.84 -10.02 30.38
CA VAL A 43 -19.41 -11.40 30.09
C VAL A 43 -20.44 -12.07 29.17
N ASN A 44 -19.98 -12.56 28.01
CA ASN A 44 -20.77 -13.37 27.09
C ASN A 44 -20.55 -14.85 27.38
N ARG A 45 -21.62 -15.65 27.47
CA ARG A 45 -21.52 -17.07 27.79
C ARG A 45 -22.35 -17.92 26.85
N ALA A 46 -21.84 -19.09 26.51
CA ALA A 46 -22.53 -20.02 25.62
C ALA A 46 -22.50 -21.46 26.12
N VAL A 47 -23.57 -22.20 25.84
CA VAL A 47 -23.60 -23.67 25.91
C VAL A 47 -23.90 -24.18 24.51
N VAL A 48 -22.99 -25.01 23.99
CA VAL A 48 -23.05 -25.53 22.62
C VAL A 48 -23.09 -27.06 22.68
N VAL A 49 -24.16 -27.64 22.15
CA VAL A 49 -24.42 -29.08 22.21
C VAL A 49 -24.46 -29.68 20.80
N GLY A 50 -23.72 -30.77 20.59
CA GLY A 50 -23.71 -31.52 19.33
C GLY A 50 -23.75 -33.02 19.58
N ILE A 51 -24.74 -33.72 19.01
CA ILE A 51 -24.94 -35.16 19.24
C ILE A 51 -25.11 -35.89 17.91
N ASP A 52 -24.16 -36.77 17.60
CA ASP A 52 -24.24 -37.71 16.48
C ASP A 52 -24.61 -39.13 16.95
N ASP A 53 -24.06 -39.53 18.10
CA ASP A 53 -24.15 -40.90 18.60
C ASP A 53 -25.47 -41.17 19.34
N TYR A 54 -26.50 -41.57 18.61
CA TYR A 54 -27.78 -42.00 19.18
C TYR A 54 -27.95 -43.52 19.06
N ALA A 55 -28.33 -44.19 20.16
CA ALA A 55 -28.39 -45.65 20.26
C ALA A 55 -29.32 -46.36 19.23
N GLY A 56 -30.24 -45.65 18.59
CA GLY A 56 -31.16 -46.21 17.58
C GLY A 56 -31.30 -45.40 16.28
N ALA A 57 -30.71 -44.21 16.19
CA ALA A 57 -30.87 -43.29 15.05
C ALA A 57 -29.67 -42.33 14.94
N PRO A 58 -28.46 -42.81 14.63
CA PRO A 58 -27.26 -41.97 14.59
C PRO A 58 -27.38 -40.88 13.51
N LEU A 59 -26.82 -39.71 13.81
CA LEU A 59 -26.63 -38.58 12.88
C LEU A 59 -25.16 -38.47 12.48
N TYR A 60 -24.90 -37.67 11.45
CA TYR A 60 -23.55 -37.46 10.92
C TYR A 60 -23.32 -35.98 10.61
N GLY A 61 -22.83 -35.21 11.59
CA GLY A 61 -22.42 -33.82 11.34
C GLY A 61 -22.66 -32.88 12.51
N CYS A 62 -23.56 -33.21 13.43
CA CYS A 62 -23.95 -32.34 14.55
C CYS A 62 -22.78 -32.02 15.48
N VAL A 63 -21.82 -32.93 15.63
CA VAL A 63 -20.59 -32.67 16.40
C VAL A 63 -19.69 -31.66 15.70
N ASN A 64 -19.57 -31.74 14.37
CA ASN A 64 -18.79 -30.78 13.59
C ASN A 64 -19.45 -29.40 13.63
N ASP A 65 -20.77 -29.35 13.44
CA ASP A 65 -21.58 -28.15 13.48
C ASP A 65 -21.43 -27.41 14.83
N ALA A 66 -21.55 -28.14 15.94
CA ALA A 66 -21.30 -27.60 17.29
C ALA A 66 -19.86 -27.08 17.46
N THR A 67 -18.87 -27.80 16.93
CA THR A 67 -17.46 -27.40 17.04
C THR A 67 -17.15 -26.13 16.24
N ASP A 68 -17.72 -26.00 15.03
CA ASP A 68 -17.54 -24.85 14.15
C ASP A 68 -18.21 -23.60 14.74
N VAL A 69 -19.43 -23.73 15.28
CA VAL A 69 -20.14 -22.64 15.97
C VAL A 69 -19.37 -22.18 17.21
N ALA A 70 -18.92 -23.11 18.06
CA ALA A 70 -18.13 -22.77 19.25
C ALA A 70 -16.81 -22.05 18.88
N SER A 71 -16.15 -22.49 17.80
CA SER A 71 -14.95 -21.84 17.27
C SER A 71 -15.22 -20.40 16.85
N CYS A 72 -16.34 -20.16 16.15
CA CYS A 72 -16.75 -18.81 15.75
C CYS A 72 -17.08 -17.91 16.96
N LEU A 73 -17.79 -18.43 17.96
CA LEU A 73 -18.15 -17.68 19.17
C LEU A 73 -16.94 -17.30 20.03
N SER A 74 -15.82 -18.01 19.89
CA SER A 74 -14.56 -17.71 20.58
C SER A 74 -13.72 -16.58 19.96
N LEU A 75 -14.11 -16.06 18.80
CA LEU A 75 -13.42 -14.94 18.15
C LEU A 75 -13.49 -13.68 19.01
N GLU A 76 -12.46 -12.82 18.95
CA GLU A 76 -12.38 -11.57 19.74
C GLU A 76 -13.58 -10.63 19.53
N GLN A 77 -14.23 -10.71 18.37
CA GLN A 77 -15.42 -9.91 18.04
C GLN A 77 -16.67 -10.34 18.82
N TYR A 78 -16.71 -11.57 19.34
CA TYR A 78 -17.83 -12.15 20.09
C TYR A 78 -17.47 -12.44 21.56
N ASP A 79 -16.25 -12.94 21.81
CA ASP A 79 -15.66 -13.20 23.14
C ASP A 79 -16.55 -14.03 24.09
N PHE A 80 -17.18 -15.09 23.59
CA PHE A 80 -18.01 -15.98 24.42
C PHE A 80 -17.17 -17.01 25.18
N ASP A 81 -17.40 -17.11 26.49
CA ASP A 81 -16.99 -18.26 27.29
C ASP A 81 -17.95 -19.44 27.00
N THR A 82 -17.44 -20.45 26.28
CA THR A 82 -18.28 -21.50 25.67
C THR A 82 -18.06 -22.86 26.31
N THR A 83 -19.11 -23.43 26.90
CA THR A 83 -19.16 -24.83 27.36
C THR A 83 -19.66 -25.72 26.22
N ILE A 84 -18.83 -26.67 25.77
CA ILE A 84 -19.16 -27.58 24.66
C ILE A 84 -19.49 -28.98 25.22
N LEU A 85 -20.66 -29.53 24.86
CA LEU A 85 -21.10 -30.87 25.23
C LEU A 85 -21.32 -31.73 23.98
N LEU A 86 -20.56 -32.81 23.83
CA LEU A 86 -20.58 -33.67 22.64
C LEU A 86 -20.91 -35.13 22.98
N ASN A 87 -21.75 -35.79 22.16
CA ASN A 87 -22.08 -37.22 22.24
C ASN A 87 -22.32 -37.71 23.69
N SER A 88 -21.49 -38.62 24.20
CA SER A 88 -21.60 -39.19 25.54
C SER A 88 -21.52 -38.17 26.68
N GLY A 89 -20.98 -36.98 26.42
CA GLY A 89 -20.99 -35.84 27.34
C GLY A 89 -22.28 -35.01 27.31
N ALA A 90 -23.14 -35.20 26.30
CA ALA A 90 -24.39 -34.48 26.09
C ALA A 90 -25.61 -35.27 26.59
N THR A 91 -25.55 -35.70 27.84
CA THR A 91 -26.68 -36.33 28.55
C THR A 91 -27.72 -35.28 28.97
N ARG A 92 -28.95 -35.71 29.25
CA ARG A 92 -30.01 -34.84 29.77
C ARG A 92 -29.55 -34.08 31.02
N ASN A 93 -28.87 -34.76 31.94
CA ASN A 93 -28.41 -34.14 33.18
C ASN A 93 -27.29 -33.13 32.94
N SER A 94 -26.26 -33.47 32.14
CA SER A 94 -25.14 -32.56 31.88
C SER A 94 -25.56 -31.30 31.14
N ILE A 95 -26.48 -31.41 30.17
CA ILE A 95 -27.04 -30.25 29.47
C ILE A 95 -27.84 -29.37 30.44
N LEU A 96 -28.72 -29.96 31.26
CA LEU A 96 -29.50 -29.20 32.24
C LEU A 96 -28.63 -28.56 33.31
N GLU A 97 -27.59 -29.25 33.79
CA GLU A 97 -26.64 -28.73 34.76
C GLU A 97 -25.88 -27.53 34.18
N ALA A 98 -25.32 -27.66 32.97
CA ALA A 98 -24.58 -26.59 32.32
C ALA A 98 -25.44 -25.33 32.08
N ILE A 99 -26.67 -25.48 31.59
CA ILE A 99 -27.57 -24.34 31.34
C ILE A 99 -28.06 -23.75 32.67
N SER A 100 -28.40 -24.58 33.66
CA SER A 100 -28.90 -24.10 34.96
C SER A 100 -27.83 -23.38 35.75
N GLU A 101 -26.59 -23.84 35.72
CA GLU A 101 -25.45 -23.16 36.35
C GLU A 101 -25.29 -21.75 35.78
N LEU A 102 -25.34 -21.60 34.45
CA LEU A 102 -25.28 -20.29 33.82
C LEU A 102 -26.53 -19.45 34.11
N ALA A 103 -27.72 -20.05 34.07
CA ALA A 103 -28.99 -19.32 34.25
C ALA A 103 -29.17 -18.79 35.69
N TYR A 104 -28.76 -19.54 36.71
CA TYR A 104 -29.07 -19.23 38.11
C TYR A 104 -27.88 -18.73 38.93
N ALA A 105 -26.64 -19.08 38.57
CA ALA A 105 -25.46 -18.78 39.38
C ALA A 105 -24.55 -17.71 38.75
N SER A 106 -24.96 -17.11 37.63
CA SER A 106 -24.12 -16.22 36.83
C SER A 106 -24.92 -15.08 36.21
N GLU A 107 -24.24 -13.97 35.95
CA GLU A 107 -24.77 -12.78 35.29
C GLU A 107 -23.85 -12.38 34.13
N GLY A 108 -24.39 -11.70 33.11
CA GLY A 108 -23.64 -11.30 31.93
C GLY A 108 -24.44 -10.48 30.92
N GLU A 109 -23.86 -10.23 29.75
CA GLU A 109 -24.56 -9.49 28.67
C GLU A 109 -25.36 -10.43 27.78
N ASN A 110 -24.71 -11.45 27.23
CA ASN A 110 -25.34 -12.44 26.36
C ASN A 110 -25.22 -13.86 26.94
N LEU A 111 -26.34 -14.59 26.97
CA LEU A 111 -26.37 -16.04 27.16
C LEU A 111 -26.86 -16.70 25.86
N LEU A 112 -26.04 -17.57 25.26
CA LEU A 112 -26.37 -18.28 24.03
C LEU A 112 -26.45 -19.80 24.26
N PHE A 113 -27.56 -20.42 23.91
CA PHE A 113 -27.70 -21.86 23.86
C PHE A 113 -27.82 -22.32 22.41
N TYR A 114 -26.91 -23.18 21.96
CA TYR A 114 -26.94 -23.79 20.65
C TYR A 114 -27.10 -25.30 20.78
N PHE A 115 -28.02 -25.89 20.03
CA PHE A 115 -28.24 -27.34 19.99
C PHE A 115 -28.31 -27.84 18.55
N ALA A 116 -27.45 -28.82 18.21
CA ALA A 116 -27.50 -29.61 16.98
C ALA A 116 -27.73 -31.09 17.32
N GLY A 117 -28.80 -31.68 16.77
CA GLY A 117 -29.16 -33.08 17.02
C GLY A 117 -30.62 -33.41 16.67
N HIS A 118 -31.13 -34.51 17.20
CA HIS A 118 -32.53 -34.89 17.01
C HIS A 118 -33.51 -34.04 17.82
N GLY A 119 -34.67 -33.77 17.23
CA GLY A 119 -35.84 -33.23 17.91
C GLY A 119 -37.05 -34.14 17.70
N GLU A 120 -37.84 -34.34 18.76
CA GLU A 120 -39.01 -35.23 18.75
C GLU A 120 -40.25 -34.50 19.27
N VAL A 121 -41.42 -34.84 18.76
CA VAL A 121 -42.71 -34.32 19.26
C VAL A 121 -43.51 -35.46 19.87
N ILE A 122 -43.80 -35.36 21.17
CA ILE A 122 -44.65 -36.30 21.89
C ILE A 122 -45.93 -35.56 22.32
N GLY A 123 -47.05 -35.94 21.72
CA GLY A 123 -48.33 -35.26 21.94
C GLY A 123 -48.33 -33.84 21.32
N GLN A 124 -48.41 -32.82 22.18
CA GLN A 124 -48.32 -31.39 21.78
C GLN A 124 -47.01 -30.72 22.23
N ALA A 125 -46.10 -31.47 22.87
CA ALA A 125 -44.84 -30.95 23.39
C ALA A 125 -43.67 -31.42 22.52
N GLY A 126 -42.79 -30.49 22.15
CA GLY A 126 -41.51 -30.81 21.51
C GLY A 126 -40.41 -31.06 22.54
N TYR A 127 -39.42 -31.85 22.15
CA TYR A 127 -38.31 -32.28 22.97
C TYR A 127 -37.00 -32.22 22.19
N LEU A 128 -35.93 -31.81 22.86
CA LEU A 128 -34.55 -32.00 22.39
C LEU A 128 -34.09 -33.38 22.84
N VAL A 129 -33.63 -34.20 21.88
CA VAL A 129 -33.24 -35.57 22.15
C VAL A 129 -31.81 -35.60 22.68
N ALA A 130 -31.63 -36.00 23.94
CA ALA A 130 -30.32 -36.13 24.57
C ALA A 130 -29.64 -37.45 24.19
N HIS A 131 -28.33 -37.59 24.43
CA HIS A 131 -27.61 -38.82 24.12
C HIS A 131 -28.14 -40.05 24.89
N ASP A 132 -28.61 -39.84 26.13
CA ASP A 132 -29.16 -40.88 27.01
C ASP A 132 -30.68 -41.09 26.86
N ALA A 133 -31.27 -40.61 25.76
CA ALA A 133 -32.70 -40.72 25.46
C ALA A 133 -33.21 -42.17 25.50
N ARG A 134 -34.45 -42.35 25.99
CA ARG A 134 -35.14 -43.64 26.06
C ARG A 134 -36.53 -43.53 25.46
N GLN A 135 -37.12 -44.67 25.13
CA GLN A 135 -38.50 -44.73 24.67
C GLN A 135 -39.43 -44.07 25.70
N TYR A 136 -40.17 -43.03 25.29
CA TYR A 136 -41.04 -42.17 26.12
C TYR A 136 -40.33 -41.20 27.09
N ASP A 137 -39.00 -41.11 27.05
CA ASP A 137 -38.21 -40.08 27.74
C ASP A 137 -37.11 -39.57 26.78
N PRO A 138 -37.48 -38.71 25.81
CA PRO A 138 -36.56 -38.28 24.76
C PRO A 138 -35.45 -37.36 25.29
N GLY A 139 -35.63 -36.71 26.46
CA GLY A 139 -34.63 -35.82 27.04
C GLY A 139 -35.22 -34.55 27.61
N ILE A 140 -34.93 -33.41 26.99
CA ILE A 140 -35.28 -32.08 27.51
C ILE A 140 -36.52 -31.57 26.80
N SER A 141 -37.59 -31.33 27.55
CA SER A 141 -38.77 -30.70 26.97
C SER A 141 -38.48 -29.25 26.65
N LEU A 142 -38.97 -28.81 25.50
CA LEU A 142 -38.86 -27.43 25.04
C LEU A 142 -39.48 -26.46 26.08
N GLY A 143 -40.63 -26.80 26.67
CA GLY A 143 -41.23 -26.00 27.74
C GLY A 143 -40.35 -25.86 29.00
N HIS A 144 -39.59 -26.89 29.38
CA HIS A 144 -38.67 -26.81 30.52
C HIS A 144 -37.45 -25.94 30.19
N LEU A 145 -36.88 -26.08 28.99
CA LEU A 145 -35.81 -25.20 28.51
C LEU A 145 -36.25 -23.73 28.54
N ALA A 146 -37.48 -23.45 28.10
CA ALA A 146 -38.05 -22.10 28.11
C ALA A 146 -38.09 -21.49 29.52
N GLN A 147 -38.49 -22.26 30.53
CA GLN A 147 -38.54 -21.80 31.93
C GLN A 147 -37.15 -21.48 32.49
N ILE A 148 -36.14 -22.25 32.10
CA ILE A 148 -34.76 -21.99 32.50
C ILE A 148 -34.25 -20.71 31.81
N MET A 149 -34.50 -20.55 30.51
CA MET A 149 -34.12 -19.34 29.76
C MET A 149 -34.88 -18.09 30.24
N GLU A 150 -36.13 -18.25 30.69
CA GLU A 150 -36.89 -17.18 31.35
C GLU A 150 -36.29 -16.78 32.69
N SER A 151 -35.81 -17.75 33.46
CA SER A 151 -35.10 -17.45 34.70
C SER A 151 -33.80 -16.70 34.40
N ALA A 152 -33.08 -17.11 33.34
CA ALA A 152 -31.83 -16.48 32.92
C ALA A 152 -32.00 -15.03 32.44
N SER A 153 -33.18 -14.64 31.91
CA SER A 153 -33.37 -13.26 31.41
C SER A 153 -33.30 -12.20 32.51
N HIS A 154 -33.50 -12.58 33.77
CA HIS A 154 -33.31 -11.69 34.92
C HIS A 154 -31.82 -11.39 35.20
N ASN A 155 -30.91 -12.24 34.72
CA ASN A 155 -29.47 -12.19 34.98
C ASN A 155 -28.65 -11.79 33.74
N TYR A 156 -29.26 -11.80 32.55
CA TYR A 156 -28.64 -11.49 31.27
C TYR A 156 -29.49 -10.52 30.45
N ASN A 157 -28.86 -9.53 29.82
CA ASN A 157 -29.57 -8.56 28.96
C ASN A 157 -30.20 -9.24 27.73
N HIS A 158 -29.50 -10.24 27.18
CA HIS A 158 -29.93 -11.00 26.02
C HIS A 158 -29.78 -12.50 26.24
N VAL A 159 -30.88 -13.23 26.13
CA VAL A 159 -30.91 -14.70 26.18
C VAL A 159 -31.33 -15.24 24.82
N ILE A 160 -30.47 -16.03 24.21
CA ILE A 160 -30.54 -16.42 22.80
C ILE A 160 -30.49 -17.95 22.72
N THR A 161 -31.45 -18.54 22.02
CA THR A 161 -31.55 -19.98 21.79
C THR A 161 -31.49 -20.23 20.29
N ILE A 162 -30.54 -21.04 19.82
CA ILE A 162 -30.40 -21.44 18.42
C ILE A 162 -30.56 -22.96 18.33
N LEU A 163 -31.55 -23.42 17.55
CA LEU A 163 -31.91 -24.83 17.46
C LEU A 163 -31.75 -25.34 16.02
N ASP A 164 -30.77 -26.21 15.79
CA ASP A 164 -30.58 -26.96 14.54
C ASP A 164 -31.02 -28.42 14.73
N CYS A 165 -32.34 -28.63 14.80
CA CYS A 165 -32.94 -29.95 14.97
C CYS A 165 -34.30 -30.06 14.28
N CYS A 166 -34.73 -31.29 13.99
CA CYS A 166 -36.06 -31.55 13.43
C CYS A 166 -37.15 -31.06 14.40
N HIS A 167 -38.25 -30.51 13.85
CA HIS A 167 -39.36 -29.97 14.64
C HIS A 167 -38.98 -28.85 15.64
N ALA A 168 -37.83 -28.19 15.47
CA ALA A 168 -37.37 -27.08 16.32
C ALA A 168 -38.43 -25.98 16.47
N GLY A 169 -39.29 -25.79 15.47
CA GLY A 169 -40.38 -24.82 15.54
C GLY A 169 -41.48 -25.13 16.56
N SER A 170 -41.55 -26.34 17.11
CA SER A 170 -42.48 -26.64 18.22
C SER A 170 -42.15 -25.87 19.51
N ALA A 171 -40.93 -25.32 19.62
CA ALA A 171 -40.51 -24.35 20.64
C ALA A 171 -41.36 -23.07 20.65
N PHE A 172 -42.07 -22.74 19.56
CA PHE A 172 -42.76 -21.47 19.45
C PHE A 172 -44.12 -21.40 20.16
N THR A 173 -44.55 -22.47 20.83
CA THR A 173 -45.73 -22.46 21.73
C THR A 173 -45.51 -21.68 23.03
N TRP A 174 -44.28 -21.21 23.30
CA TRP A 174 -43.86 -20.61 24.58
C TRP A 174 -44.23 -19.13 24.79
N SER A 175 -44.60 -18.39 23.73
CA SER A 175 -44.87 -16.94 23.82
C SER A 175 -46.18 -16.58 23.13
N SER A 176 -46.93 -15.63 23.72
CA SER A 176 -48.17 -15.07 23.16
C SER A 176 -47.94 -14.27 21.87
N SER A 177 -46.67 -13.97 21.53
CA SER A 177 -46.26 -13.18 20.36
C SER A 177 -46.34 -14.02 19.08
N ARG A 178 -46.71 -13.41 17.94
CA ARG A 178 -46.69 -14.12 16.64
C ARG A 178 -45.25 -14.27 16.12
N PRO A 179 -44.91 -15.30 15.33
CA PRO A 179 -43.62 -15.38 14.63
C PRO A 179 -43.39 -14.13 13.77
N LEU A 180 -42.17 -13.60 13.77
CA LEU A 180 -41.82 -12.41 12.99
C LEU A 180 -41.68 -12.78 11.51
N GLN A 181 -42.37 -12.03 10.64
CA GLN A 181 -42.17 -12.08 9.20
C GLN A 181 -41.26 -10.93 8.75
N ALA A 182 -40.63 -11.08 7.59
CA ALA A 182 -39.70 -10.10 7.01
C ALA A 182 -40.32 -8.69 6.79
N GLY A 183 -41.63 -8.51 6.95
CA GLY A 183 -42.34 -7.23 6.85
C GLY A 183 -42.81 -6.61 8.17
N ASP A 184 -42.48 -7.21 9.33
CA ASP A 184 -42.95 -6.74 10.65
C ASP A 184 -42.16 -5.53 11.22
N ILE A 185 -41.26 -4.94 10.43
CA ILE A 185 -40.27 -3.92 10.84
C ILE A 185 -40.91 -2.56 11.25
N GLU A 186 -42.17 -2.29 10.88
CA GLU A 186 -42.80 -0.96 11.07
C GLU A 186 -43.75 -0.84 12.27
N ARG A 187 -43.90 -1.86 13.13
CA ARG A 187 -44.77 -1.76 14.31
C ARG A 187 -43.97 -1.65 15.60
N GLU A 188 -44.28 -0.61 16.39
CA GLU A 188 -43.79 -0.41 17.75
C GLU A 188 -43.90 -1.71 18.56
N VAL A 189 -42.73 -2.27 18.88
CA VAL A 189 -42.55 -3.41 19.78
C VAL A 189 -42.77 -2.89 21.20
N PRO A 190 -43.51 -3.60 22.07
CA PRO A 190 -43.66 -3.19 23.47
C PRO A 190 -42.30 -2.99 24.12
N ALA A 191 -42.17 -2.00 25.00
CA ALA A 191 -40.97 -1.80 25.79
C ALA A 191 -40.78 -2.98 26.76
N VAL A 192 -40.03 -3.98 26.32
CA VAL A 192 -39.50 -5.06 27.16
C VAL A 192 -38.08 -4.67 27.55
N ASN A 193 -37.68 -4.89 28.80
CA ASN A 193 -36.33 -4.53 29.30
C ASN A 193 -35.27 -5.61 29.01
N GLU A 194 -35.69 -6.81 28.61
CA GLU A 194 -34.85 -8.00 28.43
C GLU A 194 -35.16 -8.62 27.07
N SER A 195 -34.14 -9.09 26.33
CA SER A 195 -34.35 -9.76 25.04
C SER A 195 -34.33 -11.27 25.19
N ARG A 196 -35.42 -11.95 24.82
CA ARG A 196 -35.49 -13.42 24.78
C ARG A 196 -35.77 -13.86 23.35
N CYS A 197 -34.80 -14.51 22.72
CA CYS A 197 -34.86 -14.83 21.29
C CYS A 197 -34.63 -16.31 21.02
N ILE A 198 -35.38 -16.86 20.07
CA ILE A 198 -35.25 -18.22 19.56
C ILE A 198 -35.11 -18.16 18.04
N LEU A 199 -34.05 -18.77 17.53
CA LEU A 199 -33.80 -18.97 16.11
C LEU A 199 -33.78 -20.48 15.85
N ALA A 200 -34.73 -20.98 15.07
CA ALA A 200 -34.87 -22.40 14.76
C ALA A 200 -34.62 -22.66 13.27
N ALA A 201 -33.98 -23.78 12.95
CA ALA A 201 -33.64 -24.18 11.59
C ALA A 201 -34.87 -24.43 10.69
N CYS A 202 -35.97 -24.93 11.26
CA CYS A 202 -37.16 -25.30 10.50
C CYS A 202 -38.48 -25.00 11.25
N ARG A 203 -39.60 -25.00 10.51
CA ARG A 203 -40.96 -24.93 11.07
C ARG A 203 -41.35 -26.21 11.83
N PRO A 204 -42.36 -26.18 12.73
CA PRO A 204 -42.77 -27.36 13.49
C PRO A 204 -43.11 -28.59 12.62
N GLU A 205 -43.62 -28.35 11.41
CA GLU A 205 -44.07 -29.38 10.48
C GLU A 205 -42.96 -29.88 9.52
N GLN A 206 -41.74 -29.33 9.63
CA GLN A 206 -40.62 -29.61 8.74
C GLN A 206 -39.47 -30.33 9.48
N THR A 207 -38.71 -31.11 8.73
CA THR A 207 -37.42 -31.68 9.15
C THR A 207 -36.29 -30.70 8.84
N ALA A 208 -35.20 -30.78 9.61
CA ALA A 208 -33.95 -30.11 9.26
C ALA A 208 -33.15 -31.00 8.29
N ASP A 209 -32.59 -30.42 7.23
CA ASP A 209 -31.85 -31.16 6.20
C ASP A 209 -30.33 -30.95 6.35
N GLU A 210 -29.58 -32.02 6.05
CA GLU A 210 -28.11 -32.03 6.03
C GLU A 210 -27.59 -32.24 4.59
N VAL A 211 -26.47 -31.58 4.26
CA VAL A 211 -25.78 -31.79 2.97
C VAL A 211 -24.29 -32.02 3.24
N ASP A 212 -23.76 -33.16 2.77
CA ASP A 212 -22.35 -33.54 2.92
C ASP A 212 -21.82 -33.58 4.38
N GLY A 213 -22.69 -33.85 5.38
CA GLY A 213 -22.30 -34.04 6.79
C GLY A 213 -22.15 -32.75 7.61
N SER A 214 -22.82 -31.68 7.19
CA SER A 214 -23.07 -30.44 7.95
C SER A 214 -24.52 -29.99 7.73
N GLY A 215 -25.16 -29.41 8.75
CA GLY A 215 -26.50 -28.85 8.65
C GLY A 215 -26.55 -27.63 7.71
N VAL A 216 -27.51 -27.60 6.78
CA VAL A 216 -27.68 -26.45 5.84
C VAL A 216 -27.91 -25.14 6.58
N PHE A 217 -28.52 -25.21 7.77
CA PHE A 217 -28.72 -24.07 8.65
C PHE A 217 -27.42 -23.62 9.31
N THR A 218 -26.66 -24.55 9.89
CA THR A 218 -25.40 -24.23 10.56
C THR A 218 -24.34 -23.69 9.60
N ASP A 219 -24.29 -24.17 8.35
CA ASP A 219 -23.43 -23.60 7.32
C ASP A 219 -23.72 -22.11 7.09
N ALA A 220 -25.00 -21.73 6.97
CA ALA A 220 -25.39 -20.33 6.81
C ALA A 220 -25.14 -19.50 8.09
N LEU A 221 -25.33 -20.11 9.27
CA LEU A 221 -25.05 -19.47 10.56
C LEU A 221 -23.56 -19.18 10.76
N THR A 222 -22.69 -20.11 10.41
CA THR A 222 -21.23 -19.92 10.53
C THR A 222 -20.73 -18.87 9.55
N ASP A 223 -21.25 -18.82 8.31
CA ASP A 223 -20.94 -17.75 7.37
C ASP A 223 -21.34 -16.36 7.94
N CYS A 224 -22.50 -16.26 8.59
CA CYS A 224 -22.91 -15.05 9.32
C CYS A 224 -21.91 -14.67 10.41
N LEU A 225 -21.54 -15.63 11.26
CA LEU A 225 -20.63 -15.40 12.38
C LEU A 225 -19.23 -15.01 11.90
N LEU A 226 -18.79 -15.51 10.75
CA LEU A 226 -17.53 -15.10 10.11
C LEU A 226 -17.59 -13.73 9.41
N GLY A 227 -18.76 -13.09 9.40
CA GLY A 227 -18.94 -11.71 9.03
C GLY A 227 -19.82 -11.47 7.79
N ALA A 228 -20.49 -12.49 7.27
CA ALA A 228 -21.40 -12.32 6.13
C ALA A 228 -22.64 -11.47 6.47
N SER A 229 -23.06 -11.44 7.74
CA SER A 229 -24.19 -10.64 8.23
C SER A 229 -23.78 -9.33 8.91
N VAL A 230 -22.52 -8.90 8.78
CA VAL A 230 -22.04 -7.63 9.35
C VAL A 230 -22.81 -6.46 8.75
N ASN A 231 -23.26 -5.51 9.57
CA ASN A 231 -23.98 -4.32 9.12
C ASN A 231 -23.02 -3.15 8.77
N TRP A 232 -23.60 -1.97 8.55
CA TRP A 232 -22.86 -0.74 8.21
C TRP A 232 -22.04 -0.17 9.36
N ASP A 233 -22.34 -0.57 10.59
CA ASP A 233 -21.64 -0.14 11.80
C ASP A 233 -20.52 -1.12 12.20
N GLY A 234 -20.39 -2.25 11.51
CA GLY A 234 -19.41 -3.29 11.84
C GLY A 234 -19.90 -4.29 12.89
N ASP A 235 -21.20 -4.33 13.12
CA ASP A 235 -21.85 -5.20 14.09
C ASP A 235 -22.52 -6.40 13.40
N VAL A 236 -22.48 -7.55 14.08
CA VAL A 236 -23.27 -8.74 13.73
C VAL A 236 -24.45 -8.79 14.69
N THR A 237 -25.66 -8.58 14.16
CA THR A 237 -26.90 -8.59 14.94
C THR A 237 -27.66 -9.88 14.74
N LEU A 238 -28.40 -10.31 15.76
CA LEU A 238 -29.21 -11.54 15.66
C LEU A 238 -30.26 -11.47 14.54
N LEU A 239 -30.84 -10.28 14.31
CA LEU A 239 -31.75 -10.06 13.19
C LEU A 239 -31.03 -10.15 11.84
N GLY A 240 -29.82 -9.59 11.72
CA GLY A 240 -29.00 -9.71 10.52
C GLY A 240 -28.59 -11.15 10.21
N ILE A 241 -28.31 -11.95 11.26
CA ILE A 241 -28.10 -13.40 11.11
C ILE A 241 -29.35 -14.07 10.53
N PHE A 242 -30.53 -13.81 11.11
CA PHE A 242 -31.78 -14.39 10.63
C PHE A 242 -32.08 -14.01 9.17
N GLU A 243 -31.95 -12.72 8.82
CA GLU A 243 -32.19 -12.24 7.45
C GLU A 243 -31.28 -12.92 6.43
N TYR A 244 -29.99 -13.07 6.76
CA TYR A 244 -29.03 -13.75 5.90
C TYR A 244 -29.39 -15.24 5.72
N ILE A 245 -29.66 -15.95 6.82
CA ILE A 245 -30.00 -17.38 6.78
C ILE A 245 -31.29 -17.59 5.98
N ALA A 246 -32.34 -16.81 6.26
CA ALA A 246 -33.61 -16.89 5.54
C ALA A 246 -33.49 -16.54 4.04
N ALA A 247 -32.54 -15.68 3.67
CA ALA A 247 -32.25 -15.35 2.28
C ALA A 247 -31.39 -16.40 1.56
N SER A 248 -30.57 -17.16 2.30
CA SER A 248 -29.61 -18.12 1.77
C SER A 248 -30.20 -19.51 1.57
N ILE A 249 -31.26 -19.84 2.32
CA ILE A 249 -31.90 -21.15 2.30
C ILE A 249 -33.21 -21.09 1.49
N PRO A 250 -33.34 -21.85 0.39
CA PRO A 250 -34.59 -21.96 -0.35
C PRO A 250 -35.74 -22.50 0.53
N SER A 251 -36.90 -21.85 0.47
CA SER A 251 -38.07 -22.18 1.30
C SER A 251 -38.63 -23.60 1.09
N ASN A 252 -38.25 -24.25 -0.01
CA ASN A 252 -38.61 -25.63 -0.35
C ASN A 252 -37.69 -26.70 0.29
N ILE A 253 -36.58 -26.30 0.93
CA ILE A 253 -35.69 -27.19 1.68
C ILE A 253 -36.08 -27.12 3.15
N GLN A 254 -35.82 -25.98 3.79
CA GLN A 254 -36.26 -25.69 5.16
C GLN A 254 -36.55 -24.20 5.31
N THR A 255 -37.47 -23.85 6.21
CA THR A 255 -37.80 -22.45 6.50
C THR A 255 -37.34 -22.10 7.91
N PRO A 256 -36.25 -21.32 8.06
CA PRO A 256 -35.81 -20.80 9.34
C PRO A 256 -36.89 -19.96 10.00
N VAL A 257 -36.99 -20.03 11.32
CA VAL A 257 -38.00 -19.28 12.08
C VAL A 257 -37.33 -18.51 13.20
N PHE A 258 -37.71 -17.25 13.35
CA PHE A 258 -37.26 -16.38 14.43
C PHE A 258 -38.46 -15.90 15.26
N LYS A 259 -38.36 -16.02 16.58
CA LYS A 259 -39.36 -15.50 17.52
C LYS A 259 -38.66 -15.03 18.78
N GLY A 260 -39.08 -13.87 19.28
CA GLY A 260 -38.56 -13.36 20.54
C GLY A 260 -39.20 -12.05 20.92
N ASP A 261 -39.17 -11.76 22.21
CA ASP A 261 -39.45 -10.43 22.72
C ASP A 261 -38.12 -9.69 22.71
N ILE A 262 -37.97 -8.69 21.83
CA ILE A 262 -36.70 -8.01 21.60
C ILE A 262 -36.75 -6.60 22.21
N ALA A 263 -35.80 -6.33 23.11
CA ALA A 263 -35.52 -5.01 23.63
C ALA A 263 -34.46 -4.32 22.73
N GLY A 264 -34.89 -3.63 21.67
CA GLY A 264 -33.96 -2.90 20.78
C GLY A 264 -33.24 -3.80 19.77
N THR A 265 -31.91 -3.62 19.62
CA THR A 265 -31.10 -4.43 18.67
C THR A 265 -30.18 -5.36 19.46
N VAL A 266 -30.32 -6.68 19.24
CA VAL A 266 -29.44 -7.68 19.86
C VAL A 266 -28.17 -7.79 19.03
N VAL A 267 -27.07 -7.24 19.54
CA VAL A 267 -25.76 -7.28 18.91
C VAL A 267 -24.96 -8.44 19.51
N LEU A 268 -24.62 -9.42 18.67
CA LEU A 268 -23.86 -10.60 19.07
C LEU A 268 -22.36 -10.35 19.00
N GLY A 269 -21.90 -9.64 17.96
CA GLY A 269 -20.48 -9.34 17.78
C GLY A 269 -20.25 -7.93 17.26
N ARG A 270 -19.10 -7.36 17.63
CA ARG A 270 -18.71 -6.00 17.27
C ARG A 270 -17.27 -5.95 16.75
N GLY A 271 -16.96 -4.87 16.03
CA GLY A 271 -15.58 -4.61 15.58
C GLY A 271 -15.20 -5.37 14.29
N PHE A 272 -16.18 -5.86 13.54
CA PHE A 272 -15.93 -6.29 12.16
C PHE A 272 -15.68 -5.07 11.26
N PRO A 273 -14.95 -5.23 10.15
CA PRO A 273 -14.87 -4.17 9.14
C PRO A 273 -16.29 -3.80 8.69
N PRO A 274 -16.72 -2.53 8.77
CA PRO A 274 -18.06 -2.13 8.39
C PRO A 274 -18.30 -2.31 6.88
N ARG A 275 -19.56 -2.48 6.49
CA ARG A 275 -19.94 -2.43 5.06
C ARG A 275 -19.65 -1.06 4.47
N GLN A 276 -19.38 -1.00 3.17
CA GLN A 276 -19.04 0.23 2.44
C GLN A 276 -19.89 0.42 1.18
N GLY A 277 -20.31 1.67 0.91
CA GLY A 277 -21.20 2.01 -0.20
C GLY A 277 -22.70 1.88 0.12
N ARG A 278 -23.48 1.38 -0.84
CA ARG A 278 -24.92 1.09 -0.69
C ARG A 278 -25.14 -0.43 -0.74
N PRO A 279 -26.25 -0.95 -0.17
CA PRO A 279 -26.63 -2.33 -0.39
C PRO A 279 -26.76 -2.64 -1.89
N ILE A 280 -26.27 -3.82 -2.29
CA ILE A 280 -26.33 -4.26 -3.69
C ILE A 280 -27.63 -5.04 -3.89
N ASP A 281 -28.46 -4.59 -4.83
CA ASP A 281 -29.69 -5.30 -5.17
C ASP A 281 -29.37 -6.67 -5.81
N LYS A 282 -30.18 -7.70 -5.53
CA LYS A 282 -29.96 -9.06 -6.05
C LYS A 282 -29.88 -9.10 -7.58
N SER A 283 -30.69 -8.30 -8.28
CA SER A 283 -30.68 -8.24 -9.75
C SER A 283 -29.45 -7.50 -10.29
N GLU A 284 -28.94 -6.51 -9.57
CA GLU A 284 -27.70 -5.81 -9.90
C GLU A 284 -26.49 -6.71 -9.68
N LEU A 285 -26.44 -7.41 -8.55
CA LEU A 285 -25.39 -8.39 -8.25
C LEU A 285 -25.34 -9.48 -9.32
N ALA A 286 -26.48 -10.09 -9.66
CA ALA A 286 -26.55 -11.13 -10.69
C ALA A 286 -26.07 -10.65 -12.06
N ARG A 287 -26.49 -9.45 -12.50
CA ARG A 287 -26.03 -8.85 -13.77
C ARG A 287 -24.54 -8.56 -13.75
N THR A 288 -24.01 -8.07 -12.64
CA THR A 288 -22.60 -7.73 -12.47
C THR A 288 -21.73 -8.98 -12.51
N LEU A 289 -22.13 -10.04 -11.78
CA LEU A 289 -21.43 -11.33 -11.80
C LEU A 289 -21.50 -11.99 -13.18
N ALA A 290 -22.64 -11.96 -13.86
CA ALA A 290 -22.76 -12.50 -15.22
C ALA A 290 -21.81 -11.81 -16.21
N LYS A 291 -21.71 -10.48 -16.14
CA LYS A 291 -20.76 -9.71 -16.94
C LYS A 291 -19.31 -10.05 -16.58
N ALA A 292 -19.00 -10.18 -15.29
CA ALA A 292 -17.66 -10.55 -14.83
C ALA A 292 -17.24 -11.93 -15.34
N HIS A 293 -18.12 -12.92 -15.28
CA HIS A 293 -17.91 -14.25 -15.87
C HIS A 293 -17.65 -14.16 -17.38
N GLN A 294 -18.49 -13.44 -18.12
CA GLN A 294 -18.33 -13.26 -19.57
C GLN A 294 -16.95 -12.69 -19.93
N LEU A 295 -16.51 -11.64 -19.24
CA LEU A 295 -15.22 -11.00 -19.49
C LEU A 295 -14.05 -11.95 -19.19
N VAL A 296 -14.11 -12.66 -18.05
CA VAL A 296 -13.07 -13.60 -17.63
C VAL A 296 -12.96 -14.80 -18.56
N ASP A 297 -14.09 -15.32 -19.05
CA ASP A 297 -14.13 -16.47 -19.96
C ASP A 297 -13.75 -16.06 -21.39
N GLN A 298 -14.18 -14.89 -21.86
CA GLN A 298 -13.73 -14.34 -23.15
C GLN A 298 -12.20 -14.19 -23.16
N TYR A 299 -11.62 -13.61 -22.10
CA TYR A 299 -10.19 -13.45 -22.00
C TYR A 299 -9.45 -14.80 -21.90
N TYR A 300 -10.03 -15.79 -21.22
CA TYR A 300 -9.45 -17.14 -21.13
C TYR A 300 -9.15 -17.74 -22.52
N TYR A 301 -10.14 -17.69 -23.42
CA TYR A 301 -9.97 -18.22 -24.78
C TYR A 301 -8.99 -17.40 -25.60
N GLU A 302 -8.98 -16.07 -25.44
CA GLU A 302 -8.00 -15.20 -26.11
C GLU A 302 -6.57 -15.51 -25.66
N GLN A 303 -6.34 -15.62 -24.34
CA GLN A 303 -5.03 -15.96 -23.79
C GLN A 303 -4.54 -17.33 -24.30
N LEU A 304 -5.43 -18.32 -24.35
CA LEU A 304 -5.09 -19.66 -24.84
C LEU A 304 -4.66 -19.63 -26.31
N ALA A 305 -5.30 -18.82 -27.14
CA ALA A 305 -4.94 -18.69 -28.56
C ALA A 305 -3.63 -17.90 -28.77
N GLU A 306 -3.42 -16.84 -28.01
CA GLU A 306 -2.37 -15.85 -28.29
C GLU A 306 -1.07 -16.07 -27.51
N LEU A 307 -1.11 -16.74 -26.35
CA LEU A 307 0.07 -16.92 -25.48
C LEU A 307 0.61 -18.36 -25.45
N SER A 308 -0.12 -19.34 -25.99
CA SER A 308 0.27 -20.76 -25.93
C SER A 308 1.47 -21.08 -26.82
N GLU A 309 1.49 -20.53 -28.04
CA GLU A 309 2.61 -20.70 -28.97
C GLU A 309 3.59 -19.52 -28.88
N ARG A 310 4.86 -19.82 -28.61
CA ARG A 310 5.91 -18.79 -28.47
C ARG A 310 5.99 -17.84 -29.66
N ASN A 311 5.88 -18.35 -30.90
CA ASN A 311 5.94 -17.52 -32.10
C ASN A 311 4.75 -16.57 -32.20
N VAL A 312 3.54 -17.03 -31.84
CA VAL A 312 2.34 -16.19 -31.81
C VAL A 312 2.47 -15.11 -30.73
N ARG A 313 2.90 -15.50 -29.53
CA ARG A 313 3.16 -14.59 -28.41
C ARG A 313 4.10 -13.46 -28.82
N LEU A 314 5.25 -13.80 -29.40
CA LEU A 314 6.26 -12.83 -29.83
C LEU A 314 5.77 -11.93 -30.96
N ASN A 315 4.97 -12.46 -31.90
CA ASN A 315 4.47 -11.74 -33.08
C ASN A 315 3.14 -11.00 -32.82
N GLY A 316 2.95 -10.45 -31.62
CA GLY A 316 1.83 -9.57 -31.30
C GLY A 316 0.74 -10.18 -30.42
N GLY A 317 0.75 -11.49 -30.17
CA GLY A 317 -0.21 -12.13 -29.26
C GLY A 317 -0.14 -11.55 -27.86
N ALA A 318 1.07 -11.33 -27.32
CA ALA A 318 1.25 -10.70 -26.02
C ALA A 318 0.68 -9.28 -25.94
N ARG A 319 0.93 -8.45 -26.97
CA ARG A 319 0.36 -7.09 -27.08
C ARG A 319 -1.15 -7.12 -27.08
N LYS A 320 -1.75 -8.04 -27.84
CA LYS A 320 -3.21 -8.17 -27.96
C LYS A 320 -3.83 -8.54 -26.62
N CYS A 321 -3.30 -9.58 -25.96
CA CYS A 321 -3.73 -9.97 -24.61
C CYS A 321 -3.53 -8.87 -23.58
N SER A 322 -2.41 -8.15 -23.61
CA SER A 322 -2.15 -7.02 -22.70
C SER A 322 -3.24 -5.94 -22.80
N LEU A 323 -3.59 -5.50 -24.01
CA LEU A 323 -4.63 -4.47 -24.23
C LEU A 323 -6.04 -4.97 -23.85
N SER A 324 -6.34 -6.23 -24.17
CA SER A 324 -7.63 -6.87 -23.82
C SER A 324 -7.77 -6.99 -22.30
N LEU A 325 -6.74 -7.50 -21.61
CA LEU A 325 -6.75 -7.67 -20.15
C LEU A 325 -6.82 -6.34 -19.41
N GLU A 326 -6.13 -5.31 -19.91
CA GLU A 326 -6.16 -3.98 -19.29
C GLU A 326 -7.58 -3.41 -19.20
N SER A 327 -8.39 -3.64 -20.24
CA SER A 327 -9.82 -3.25 -20.25
C SER A 327 -10.63 -4.06 -19.23
N VAL A 328 -10.35 -5.36 -19.10
CA VAL A 328 -10.99 -6.23 -18.10
C VAL A 328 -10.62 -5.79 -16.68
N VAL A 329 -9.33 -5.61 -16.38
CA VAL A 329 -8.85 -5.17 -15.07
C VAL A 329 -9.46 -3.83 -14.68
N GLN A 330 -9.50 -2.88 -15.61
CA GLN A 330 -10.08 -1.57 -15.37
C GLN A 330 -11.58 -1.67 -15.01
N TRP A 331 -12.34 -2.50 -15.73
CA TRP A 331 -13.76 -2.71 -15.41
C TRP A 331 -13.96 -3.33 -14.02
N PHE A 332 -13.12 -4.28 -13.61
CA PHE A 332 -13.17 -4.85 -12.25
C PHE A 332 -12.87 -3.77 -11.19
N LEU A 333 -11.82 -2.96 -11.38
CA LEU A 333 -11.46 -1.88 -10.45
C LEU A 333 -12.57 -0.83 -10.31
N GLU A 334 -13.16 -0.40 -11.42
CA GLU A 334 -14.28 0.56 -11.43
C GLU A 334 -15.53 -0.03 -10.76
N THR A 335 -15.79 -1.33 -10.95
CA THR A 335 -16.92 -2.01 -10.32
C THR A 335 -16.75 -2.09 -8.82
N GLU A 336 -15.56 -2.44 -8.32
CA GLU A 336 -15.29 -2.43 -6.88
C GLU A 336 -15.31 -1.02 -6.28
N GLN A 337 -14.96 0.00 -7.04
CA GLN A 337 -15.09 1.38 -6.59
C GLN A 337 -16.56 1.81 -6.50
N ALA A 338 -17.39 1.40 -7.46
CA ALA A 338 -18.82 1.72 -7.51
C ALA A 338 -19.65 0.91 -6.51
N LEU A 339 -19.26 -0.35 -6.27
CA LEU A 339 -19.91 -1.30 -5.37
C LEU A 339 -18.86 -1.88 -4.38
N PRO A 340 -18.39 -1.13 -3.39
CA PRO A 340 -17.30 -1.56 -2.50
C PRO A 340 -17.57 -2.90 -1.81
N ASP A 341 -18.82 -3.14 -1.45
CA ASP A 341 -19.24 -4.35 -0.75
C ASP A 341 -19.23 -5.62 -1.62
N ILE A 342 -19.12 -5.48 -2.95
CA ILE A 342 -19.03 -6.64 -3.86
C ILE A 342 -17.78 -7.50 -3.58
N ARG A 343 -16.75 -6.92 -2.95
CA ARG A 343 -15.54 -7.64 -2.54
C ARG A 343 -15.82 -8.75 -1.53
N ARG A 344 -16.90 -8.66 -0.77
CA ARG A 344 -17.32 -9.70 0.18
C ARG A 344 -17.99 -10.89 -0.51
N GLU A 345 -18.43 -10.72 -1.76
CA GLU A 345 -19.04 -11.80 -2.53
C GLU A 345 -17.97 -12.82 -2.94
N GLN A 346 -18.15 -14.07 -2.53
CA GLN A 346 -17.18 -15.14 -2.79
C GLN A 346 -16.99 -15.38 -4.31
N ALA A 347 -18.07 -15.32 -5.08
CA ALA A 347 -18.03 -15.46 -6.54
C ALA A 347 -17.20 -14.33 -7.18
N TRP A 348 -17.33 -13.10 -6.70
CA TRP A 348 -16.54 -11.97 -7.15
C TRP A 348 -15.05 -12.16 -6.84
N SER A 349 -14.72 -12.52 -5.60
CA SER A 349 -13.35 -12.78 -5.16
C SER A 349 -12.67 -13.87 -6.01
N GLY A 350 -13.39 -14.94 -6.36
CA GLY A 350 -12.87 -15.99 -7.26
C GLY A 350 -12.55 -15.46 -8.67
N LEU A 351 -13.38 -14.58 -9.22
CA LEU A 351 -13.16 -13.97 -10.54
C LEU A 351 -11.99 -12.97 -10.52
N VAL A 352 -11.87 -12.14 -9.49
CA VAL A 352 -10.71 -11.27 -9.27
C VAL A 352 -9.42 -12.09 -9.21
N GLY A 353 -9.44 -13.24 -8.52
CA GLY A 353 -8.33 -14.19 -8.48
C GLY A 353 -7.92 -14.70 -9.87
N ARG A 354 -8.89 -15.04 -10.74
CA ARG A 354 -8.62 -15.44 -12.14
C ARG A 354 -8.01 -14.30 -12.95
N VAL A 355 -8.55 -13.08 -12.84
CA VAL A 355 -8.00 -11.89 -13.52
C VAL A 355 -6.57 -11.62 -13.05
N ARG A 356 -6.30 -11.78 -11.76
CA ARG A 356 -4.94 -11.65 -11.20
C ARG A 356 -4.00 -12.69 -11.81
N GLU A 357 -4.41 -13.94 -11.94
CA GLU A 357 -3.62 -15.00 -12.57
C GLU A 357 -3.29 -14.68 -14.04
N TYR A 358 -4.25 -14.13 -14.79
CA TYR A 358 -4.00 -13.65 -16.15
C TYR A 358 -2.93 -12.57 -16.22
N ARG A 359 -2.89 -11.66 -15.22
CA ARG A 359 -1.84 -10.63 -15.13
C ARG A 359 -0.47 -11.26 -14.84
N LYS A 360 -0.41 -12.33 -14.04
CA LYS A 360 0.84 -13.08 -13.79
C LYS A 360 1.40 -13.68 -15.09
N ASN A 361 0.56 -14.28 -15.92
CA ASN A 361 0.95 -14.89 -17.20
C ASN A 361 1.57 -13.89 -18.20
N LEU A 362 1.19 -12.61 -18.11
CA LEU A 362 1.75 -11.54 -18.92
C LEU A 362 3.01 -10.91 -18.31
N ALA A 363 3.28 -11.12 -17.02
CA ALA A 363 4.44 -10.52 -16.36
C ALA A 363 5.77 -11.16 -16.82
N ASP A 364 5.73 -12.40 -17.30
CA ASP A 364 6.89 -13.09 -17.87
C ASP A 364 7.15 -12.62 -19.31
N ILE A 365 7.92 -11.54 -19.44
CA ILE A 365 8.26 -10.92 -20.72
C ILE A 365 9.45 -11.62 -21.38
N SER A 366 9.36 -11.87 -22.69
CA SER A 366 10.46 -12.40 -23.50
C SER A 366 11.11 -11.36 -24.41
N ILE A 367 12.41 -11.54 -24.69
CA ILE A 367 13.11 -10.79 -25.73
C ILE A 367 12.44 -11.03 -27.08
N GLY A 368 12.22 -9.94 -27.83
CA GLY A 368 11.56 -9.95 -29.13
C GLY A 368 10.05 -9.78 -29.07
N GLU A 369 9.44 -9.86 -27.89
CA GLU A 369 7.99 -9.71 -27.68
C GLU A 369 7.53 -8.31 -28.08
N GLN A 370 6.37 -8.23 -28.74
CA GLN A 370 5.75 -6.95 -29.08
C GLN A 370 4.87 -6.50 -27.90
N THR A 371 5.09 -5.28 -27.43
CA THR A 371 4.30 -4.63 -26.39
C THR A 371 3.46 -3.50 -27.00
N ARG A 372 2.64 -2.81 -26.21
CA ARG A 372 1.91 -1.62 -26.69
C ARG A 372 2.86 -0.46 -27.07
N PHE A 373 4.07 -0.43 -26.52
CA PHE A 373 5.04 0.67 -26.72
C PHE A 373 6.12 0.37 -27.76
N GLY A 374 6.32 -0.90 -28.11
CA GLY A 374 7.36 -1.33 -29.04
C GLY A 374 7.86 -2.74 -28.76
N ARG A 375 8.97 -3.11 -29.41
CA ARG A 375 9.54 -4.45 -29.33
C ARG A 375 10.54 -4.54 -28.18
N VAL A 376 10.46 -5.60 -27.38
CA VAL A 376 11.44 -5.90 -26.32
C VAL A 376 12.78 -6.28 -26.95
N VAL A 377 13.85 -5.61 -26.54
CA VAL A 377 15.19 -5.75 -27.12
C VAL A 377 16.10 -6.58 -26.23
N ARG A 378 16.19 -6.23 -24.95
CA ARG A 378 17.05 -6.91 -23.97
C ARG A 378 16.54 -6.66 -22.55
N HIS A 379 17.01 -7.49 -21.64
CA HIS A 379 16.86 -7.28 -20.21
C HIS A 379 17.88 -6.25 -19.73
N LEU A 380 17.45 -5.26 -18.95
CA LEU A 380 18.31 -4.21 -18.37
C LEU A 380 18.69 -4.54 -16.93
N GLY A 381 17.81 -5.21 -16.18
CA GLY A 381 18.07 -5.55 -14.79
C GLY A 381 16.85 -6.10 -14.06
N HIS A 382 17.07 -6.63 -12.87
CA HIS A 382 16.02 -7.05 -11.95
C HIS A 382 16.17 -6.26 -10.64
N GLY A 383 15.04 -5.94 -10.00
CA GLY A 383 15.00 -5.29 -8.70
C GLY A 383 14.02 -5.98 -7.77
N GLY A 384 13.87 -5.46 -6.55
CA GLY A 384 12.95 -6.00 -5.54
C GLY A 384 11.48 -5.95 -5.98
N TYR A 385 11.13 -5.08 -6.91
CA TYR A 385 9.76 -4.86 -7.37
C TYR A 385 9.47 -5.39 -8.78
N GLY A 386 10.47 -5.88 -9.53
CA GLY A 386 10.22 -6.32 -10.89
C GLY A 386 11.45 -6.44 -11.80
N HIS A 387 11.19 -6.66 -13.08
CA HIS A 387 12.19 -6.69 -14.15
C HIS A 387 12.12 -5.41 -14.99
N VAL A 388 13.27 -4.93 -15.46
CA VAL A 388 13.36 -3.79 -16.38
C VAL A 388 13.85 -4.28 -17.75
N TRP A 389 13.12 -3.89 -18.80
CA TRP A 389 13.37 -4.30 -20.18
C TRP A 389 13.57 -3.09 -21.08
N GLU A 390 14.50 -3.17 -22.02
CA GLU A 390 14.63 -2.14 -23.06
C GLU A 390 13.63 -2.39 -24.19
N ILE A 391 12.93 -1.34 -24.61
CA ILE A 391 11.93 -1.35 -25.68
C ILE A 391 12.40 -0.46 -26.82
N ALA A 392 12.49 -1.01 -28.03
CA ALA A 392 12.69 -0.22 -29.23
C ALA A 392 11.35 0.32 -29.73
N THR A 393 11.23 1.64 -29.78
CA THR A 393 10.14 2.30 -30.48
C THR A 393 10.50 2.40 -31.96
N GLY A 394 9.53 2.45 -32.87
CA GLY A 394 9.79 2.60 -34.30
C GLY A 394 10.46 3.93 -34.71
N GLN A 395 10.78 4.83 -33.77
CA GLN A 395 11.26 6.20 -33.98
C GLN A 395 12.70 6.42 -33.47
N GLU A 396 13.57 5.41 -33.51
CA GLU A 396 14.94 5.39 -32.95
C GLU A 396 15.05 5.60 -31.42
N LYS A 397 14.03 6.13 -30.76
CA LYS A 397 13.98 6.29 -29.30
C LYS A 397 13.88 4.93 -28.60
N ARG A 398 14.69 4.75 -27.55
CA ARG A 398 14.60 3.62 -26.62
C ARG A 398 13.80 4.01 -25.38
N LEU A 399 12.99 3.08 -24.88
CA LEU A 399 12.26 3.21 -23.61
C LEU A 399 12.63 2.05 -22.69
N ALA A 400 12.44 2.23 -21.39
CA ALA A 400 12.58 1.16 -20.40
C ALA A 400 11.20 0.78 -19.85
N LEU A 401 10.90 -0.51 -19.83
CA LEU A 401 9.65 -1.08 -19.33
C LEU A 401 9.93 -1.81 -18.02
N LYS A 402 9.45 -1.26 -16.91
CA LYS A 402 9.53 -1.90 -15.59
C LYS A 402 8.26 -2.69 -15.33
N VAL A 403 8.37 -4.01 -15.26
CA VAL A 403 7.25 -4.93 -15.03
C VAL A 403 7.34 -5.53 -13.65
N PHE A 404 6.25 -5.41 -12.89
CA PHE A 404 6.14 -5.91 -11.54
C PHE A 404 6.16 -7.44 -11.51
N HIS A 405 6.76 -8.02 -10.47
CA HIS A 405 6.84 -9.47 -10.31
C HIS A 405 5.44 -10.09 -10.23
N GLY A 406 5.07 -10.91 -11.23
CA GLY A 406 3.74 -11.53 -11.30
C GLY A 406 3.39 -12.32 -10.03
N ASN A 407 4.35 -13.07 -9.49
CA ASN A 407 4.17 -13.89 -8.29
C ASN A 407 3.91 -13.06 -7.02
N GLU A 408 4.19 -11.76 -7.05
CA GLU A 408 3.98 -10.84 -5.93
C GLU A 408 2.68 -10.02 -6.07
N LEU A 409 1.88 -10.26 -7.12
CA LEU A 409 0.60 -9.56 -7.34
C LEU A 409 -0.47 -9.86 -6.28
N ASP A 410 -0.27 -10.89 -5.47
CA ASP A 410 -1.12 -11.21 -4.31
C ASP A 410 -0.78 -10.36 -3.06
N ASP A 411 0.38 -9.69 -3.05
CA ASP A 411 0.77 -8.77 -1.99
C ASP A 411 0.30 -7.34 -2.33
N ASP A 412 -0.93 -7.04 -1.90
CA ASP A 412 -1.54 -5.71 -2.06
C ASP A 412 -0.66 -4.58 -1.54
N VAL A 413 0.18 -4.83 -0.53
CA VAL A 413 1.05 -3.81 0.04
C VAL A 413 2.19 -3.50 -0.94
N LYS A 414 2.82 -4.51 -1.54
CA LYS A 414 3.83 -4.32 -2.59
C LYS A 414 3.24 -3.70 -3.86
N VAL A 415 2.06 -4.13 -4.28
CA VAL A 415 1.35 -3.57 -5.45
C VAL A 415 1.09 -2.07 -5.26
N ARG A 416 0.58 -1.66 -4.09
CA ARG A 416 0.35 -0.24 -3.76
C ARG A 416 1.65 0.56 -3.73
N ARG A 417 2.76 0.00 -3.22
CA ARG A 417 4.06 0.67 -3.20
C ARG A 417 4.58 0.94 -4.61
N PHE A 418 4.50 -0.06 -5.48
CA PHE A 418 4.93 0.10 -6.87
C PHE A 418 4.12 1.20 -7.58
N ALA A 419 2.80 1.23 -7.38
CA ALA A 419 1.94 2.30 -7.89
C ALA A 419 2.29 3.68 -7.29
N ASN A 420 2.55 3.75 -5.98
CA ASN A 420 2.93 4.99 -5.30
C ASN A 420 4.27 5.52 -5.77
N GLY A 421 5.27 4.64 -5.98
CA GLY A 421 6.57 5.03 -6.51
C GLY A 421 6.46 5.64 -7.91
N TYR A 422 5.69 5.01 -8.81
CA TYR A 422 5.34 5.62 -10.10
C TYR A 422 4.66 6.99 -9.90
N GLY A 423 3.67 7.08 -9.01
CA GLY A 423 2.96 8.33 -8.72
C GLY A 423 3.84 9.45 -8.18
N ASN A 424 4.89 9.12 -7.42
CA ASN A 424 5.87 10.08 -6.94
C ASN A 424 6.85 10.51 -8.02
N MET A 425 7.38 9.57 -8.80
CA MET A 425 8.26 9.89 -9.93
C MET A 425 7.55 10.77 -10.97
N ARG A 426 6.26 10.55 -11.20
CA ARG A 426 5.45 11.37 -12.14
C ARG A 426 5.34 12.85 -11.73
N LYS A 427 5.58 13.19 -10.47
CA LYS A 427 5.58 14.58 -9.98
C LYS A 427 6.92 15.29 -10.23
N LEU A 428 7.96 14.55 -10.59
CA LEU A 428 9.33 15.06 -10.68
C LEU A 428 9.68 15.39 -12.13
N GLU A 429 10.10 16.62 -12.37
CA GLU A 429 10.60 17.10 -13.66
C GLU A 429 12.01 17.65 -13.48
N HIS A 430 13.01 16.77 -13.60
CA HIS A 430 14.42 17.10 -13.44
C HIS A 430 15.26 16.35 -14.47
N PRO A 431 16.29 16.99 -15.08
CA PRO A 431 17.11 16.36 -16.12
C PRO A 431 17.86 15.10 -15.65
N ARG A 432 18.17 15.01 -14.35
CA ARG A 432 18.85 13.87 -13.72
C ARG A 432 17.90 12.90 -12.99
N ILE A 433 16.60 12.96 -13.28
CA ILE A 433 15.62 11.99 -12.77
C ILE A 433 15.01 11.27 -13.97
N VAL A 434 14.98 9.94 -13.92
CA VAL A 434 14.40 9.12 -14.99
C VAL A 434 12.91 9.45 -15.12
N ARG A 435 12.50 9.97 -16.27
CA ARG A 435 11.13 10.37 -16.53
C ARG A 435 10.25 9.14 -16.77
N VAL A 436 9.19 9.01 -15.97
CA VAL A 436 8.12 8.03 -16.20
C VAL A 436 7.08 8.60 -17.16
N HIS A 437 6.53 7.77 -18.04
CA HIS A 437 5.53 8.19 -19.03
C HIS A 437 4.14 7.65 -18.70
N ASP A 438 4.01 6.33 -18.55
CA ASP A 438 2.70 5.69 -18.48
C ASP A 438 2.72 4.42 -17.64
N ILE A 439 1.62 4.14 -16.95
CA ILE A 439 1.42 2.94 -16.13
C ILE A 439 0.54 1.95 -16.89
N MET A 440 0.75 0.66 -16.64
CA MET A 440 0.01 -0.45 -17.23
C MET A 440 -0.60 -1.28 -16.11
N SER A 441 -1.84 -1.73 -16.31
CA SER A 441 -2.48 -2.67 -15.39
C SER A 441 -2.18 -4.15 -15.75
N ALA A 442 -1.86 -4.43 -17.02
CA ALA A 442 -1.63 -5.76 -17.56
C ALA A 442 -0.56 -5.80 -18.69
N PRO A 443 0.64 -6.37 -18.46
CA PRO A 443 1.15 -6.73 -17.14
C PRO A 443 1.25 -5.49 -16.25
N PHE A 444 1.21 -5.68 -14.93
CA PHE A 444 1.34 -4.54 -14.01
C PHE A 444 2.76 -3.98 -14.11
N GLY A 445 2.88 -2.69 -14.43
CA GLY A 445 4.18 -2.11 -14.78
C GLY A 445 4.07 -0.66 -15.17
N PHE A 446 5.18 -0.04 -15.52
CA PHE A 446 5.19 1.28 -16.14
C PHE A 446 6.35 1.42 -17.12
N VAL A 447 6.22 2.37 -18.05
CA VAL A 447 7.25 2.72 -19.03
C VAL A 447 7.90 4.05 -18.68
N MET A 448 9.21 4.14 -18.89
CA MET A 448 10.05 5.28 -18.57
C MET A 448 11.11 5.50 -19.66
N ASP A 449 11.82 6.62 -19.62
CA ASP A 449 12.96 6.82 -20.51
C ASP A 449 14.05 5.76 -20.26
N ALA A 450 14.62 5.22 -21.34
CA ALA A 450 15.83 4.39 -21.24
C ALA A 450 17.05 5.31 -21.24
N ILE A 451 17.77 5.31 -20.12
CA ILE A 451 19.03 6.05 -20.01
C ILE A 451 20.17 5.17 -20.54
N PRO A 452 21.04 5.68 -21.43
CA PRO A 452 22.23 4.96 -21.86
C PRO A 452 23.26 4.89 -20.71
N GLY A 453 23.83 3.70 -20.50
CA GLY A 453 24.78 3.44 -19.41
C GLY A 453 24.31 2.33 -18.48
N ASP A 454 25.14 2.03 -17.49
CA ASP A 454 24.86 1.07 -16.44
C ASP A 454 24.55 1.79 -15.11
N ASN A 455 24.00 1.05 -14.14
CA ASN A 455 23.88 1.56 -12.79
C ASN A 455 25.27 1.79 -12.17
N LEU A 456 25.36 2.72 -11.22
CA LEU A 456 26.58 3.18 -10.58
C LEU A 456 27.38 2.04 -9.91
N ARG A 457 26.73 0.92 -9.56
CA ARG A 457 27.43 -0.27 -9.04
C ARG A 457 28.31 -0.92 -10.10
N ASN A 458 27.79 -1.03 -11.32
CA ASN A 458 28.43 -1.73 -12.43
C ASN A 458 29.29 -0.81 -13.29
N THR A 459 29.05 0.51 -13.22
CA THR A 459 29.83 1.51 -13.95
C THR A 459 31.27 1.55 -13.47
N TYR A 460 32.22 1.41 -14.40
CA TYR A 460 33.62 1.67 -14.12
C TYR A 460 33.84 3.17 -13.95
N ILE A 461 34.41 3.55 -12.81
CA ILE A 461 34.74 4.93 -12.47
C ILE A 461 36.22 4.95 -12.09
N ASP A 462 36.97 5.80 -12.78
CA ASP A 462 38.32 6.13 -12.36
C ASP A 462 38.24 7.04 -11.13
N ARG A 463 38.73 6.53 -10.00
CA ARG A 463 38.68 7.18 -8.69
C ARG A 463 40.03 7.79 -8.34
N THR A 464 40.82 8.22 -9.32
CA THR A 464 42.07 8.98 -9.06
C THR A 464 41.88 10.49 -9.10
N ASP A 465 40.76 10.97 -9.63
CA ASP A 465 40.38 12.39 -9.58
C ASP A 465 39.33 12.66 -8.49
N PRO A 466 39.70 13.31 -7.37
CA PRO A 466 38.77 13.61 -6.29
C PRO A 466 37.72 14.65 -6.69
N GLU A 467 38.02 15.56 -7.63
CA GLU A 467 37.07 16.56 -8.09
C GLU A 467 35.91 15.90 -8.84
N VAL A 468 36.19 14.89 -9.67
CA VAL A 468 35.16 14.12 -10.38
C VAL A 468 34.26 13.39 -9.37
N MET A 469 34.83 12.84 -8.29
CA MET A 469 34.06 12.09 -7.29
C MET A 469 33.15 13.01 -6.47
N LEU A 470 33.65 14.18 -6.06
CA LEU A 470 32.85 15.16 -5.34
C LEU A 470 31.76 15.76 -6.24
N ARG A 471 32.06 16.02 -7.53
CA ARG A 471 31.07 16.51 -8.49
C ARG A 471 29.94 15.51 -8.71
N LEU A 472 30.25 14.22 -8.88
CA LEU A 472 29.24 13.16 -8.98
C LEU A 472 28.35 13.14 -7.72
N MET A 473 28.95 13.23 -6.53
CA MET A 473 28.21 13.27 -5.27
C MET A 473 27.30 14.50 -5.17
N LEU A 474 27.79 15.69 -5.57
CA LEU A 474 27.02 16.93 -5.57
C LEU A 474 25.84 16.87 -6.54
N ASP A 475 26.03 16.35 -7.76
CA ASP A 475 24.94 16.20 -8.73
C ASP A 475 23.82 15.28 -8.22
N ILE A 476 24.18 14.22 -7.50
CA ILE A 476 23.22 13.34 -6.83
C ILE A 476 22.51 14.08 -5.70
N CYS A 477 23.23 14.81 -4.84
CA CYS A 477 22.65 15.60 -3.76
C CYS A 477 21.69 16.69 -4.27
N GLU A 478 22.06 17.42 -5.32
CA GLU A 478 21.21 18.43 -5.97
C GLU A 478 19.91 17.80 -6.48
N THR A 479 20.02 16.62 -7.09
CA THR A 479 18.86 15.88 -7.60
C THR A 479 17.93 15.42 -6.47
N VAL A 480 18.47 14.94 -5.35
CA VAL A 480 17.68 14.56 -4.17
C VAL A 480 17.06 15.79 -3.50
N GLN A 481 17.80 16.90 -3.39
CA GLN A 481 17.28 18.16 -2.86
C GLN A 481 16.12 18.69 -3.71
N TYR A 482 16.19 18.57 -5.04
CA TYR A 482 15.06 18.88 -5.91
C TYR A 482 13.84 18.02 -5.55
N ALA A 483 13.99 16.70 -5.41
CA ALA A 483 12.89 15.82 -5.02
C ALA A 483 12.29 16.20 -3.66
N HIS A 484 13.12 16.52 -2.67
CA HIS A 484 12.69 17.00 -1.35
C HIS A 484 11.88 18.28 -1.44
N SER A 485 12.27 19.22 -2.31
CA SER A 485 11.50 20.45 -2.56
C SER A 485 10.09 20.18 -3.11
N GLN A 486 9.92 19.06 -3.84
CA GLN A 486 8.64 18.57 -4.33
C GLN A 486 7.93 17.64 -3.31
N GLN A 487 8.41 17.62 -2.07
CA GLN A 487 7.95 16.77 -0.96
C GLN A 487 8.11 15.26 -1.20
N VAL A 488 8.85 14.85 -2.22
CA VAL A 488 9.15 13.45 -2.55
C VAL A 488 10.49 13.07 -1.93
N LYS A 489 10.53 11.95 -1.20
CA LYS A 489 11.76 11.38 -0.63
C LYS A 489 12.14 10.17 -1.46
N HIS A 490 13.43 9.85 -1.53
CA HIS A 490 13.88 8.71 -2.31
C HIS A 490 13.77 7.40 -1.54
N ARG A 491 14.27 7.36 -0.30
CA ARG A 491 14.22 6.26 0.69
C ARG A 491 14.90 4.94 0.31
N ASP A 492 15.55 4.89 -0.84
CA ASP A 492 16.28 3.73 -1.37
C ASP A 492 17.47 4.21 -2.20
N ILE A 493 18.21 5.20 -1.69
CA ILE A 493 19.40 5.73 -2.38
C ILE A 493 20.52 4.70 -2.25
N LYS A 494 20.92 4.11 -3.38
CA LYS A 494 22.00 3.12 -3.48
C LYS A 494 22.54 3.10 -4.92
N PRO A 495 23.73 2.53 -5.16
CA PRO A 495 24.34 2.49 -6.48
C PRO A 495 23.45 1.87 -7.59
N GLU A 496 22.60 0.90 -7.26
CA GLU A 496 21.70 0.23 -8.20
C GLU A 496 20.60 1.16 -8.75
N ASN A 497 20.22 2.21 -8.01
CA ASN A 497 19.14 3.13 -8.35
C ASN A 497 19.65 4.44 -9.00
N ILE A 498 20.93 4.48 -9.37
CA ILE A 498 21.57 5.62 -10.04
C ILE A 498 22.20 5.11 -11.32
N ILE A 499 21.66 5.49 -12.47
CA ILE A 499 22.24 5.17 -13.79
C ILE A 499 23.28 6.23 -14.11
N VAL A 500 24.44 5.84 -14.63
CA VAL A 500 25.50 6.78 -15.02
C VAL A 500 25.71 6.71 -16.51
N GLU A 501 25.44 7.83 -17.18
CA GLU A 501 25.85 8.03 -18.57
C GLU A 501 27.28 8.58 -18.59
N ILE A 502 28.14 7.98 -19.42
CA ILE A 502 29.51 8.46 -19.64
C ILE A 502 29.60 9.05 -21.03
N SER A 503 29.81 10.36 -21.10
CA SER A 503 29.93 11.11 -22.37
C SER A 503 31.16 12.01 -22.31
N ASN A 504 32.08 11.87 -23.26
CA ASN A 504 33.33 12.64 -23.31
C ASN A 504 34.18 12.61 -22.01
N GLY A 505 34.07 11.53 -21.22
CA GLY A 505 34.74 11.39 -19.92
C GLY A 505 33.98 12.00 -18.73
N GLN A 506 32.85 12.66 -18.96
CA GLN A 506 31.97 13.20 -17.94
C GLN A 506 31.02 12.11 -17.43
N LEU A 507 30.78 12.08 -16.11
CA LEU A 507 29.83 11.18 -15.46
C LEU A 507 28.54 11.94 -15.15
N THR A 508 27.43 11.58 -15.82
CA THR A 508 26.13 12.20 -15.58
C THR A 508 25.20 11.21 -14.87
N PRO A 509 24.81 11.46 -13.59
CA PRO A 509 23.94 10.55 -12.85
C PRO A 509 22.46 10.79 -13.17
N PHE A 510 21.69 9.71 -13.24
CA PHE A 510 20.24 9.70 -13.38
C PHE A 510 19.60 8.83 -12.29
N LEU A 511 18.80 9.44 -11.42
CA LEU A 511 18.14 8.77 -10.30
C LEU A 511 16.81 8.15 -10.73
N THR A 512 16.51 6.96 -10.22
CA THR A 512 15.25 6.23 -10.42
C THR A 512 14.72 5.66 -9.10
N ASP A 513 13.55 5.02 -9.12
CA ASP A 513 13.06 4.17 -8.02
C ASP A 513 12.73 4.92 -6.71
N PHE A 514 12.16 6.13 -6.85
CA PHE A 514 11.73 6.94 -5.71
C PHE A 514 10.59 6.28 -4.91
N ASP A 515 10.77 6.25 -3.58
CA ASP A 515 9.77 5.88 -2.57
C ASP A 515 9.20 4.46 -2.71
N LEU A 516 9.95 3.54 -3.33
CA LEU A 516 9.52 2.15 -3.48
C LEU A 516 9.68 1.31 -2.19
N ALA A 517 10.64 1.63 -1.31
CA ALA A 517 11.07 0.74 -0.23
C ALA A 517 10.52 1.03 1.19
N TYR A 518 9.90 2.20 1.45
CA TYR A 518 9.58 2.67 2.83
C TYR A 518 8.77 1.68 3.69
N HIS A 519 7.97 0.82 3.08
CA HIS A 519 7.07 -0.06 3.82
C HIS A 519 7.55 -1.52 3.91
N GLU A 520 8.66 -1.92 3.25
CA GLU A 520 9.22 -3.29 3.36
C GLU A 520 9.64 -3.66 4.79
N THR A 521 9.96 -2.64 5.56
CA THR A 521 10.49 -2.77 6.91
C THR A 521 9.44 -3.17 7.95
N ASN A 522 8.14 -3.07 7.64
CA ASN A 522 7.08 -3.54 8.55
C ASN A 522 6.89 -5.08 8.56
N ARG A 523 7.44 -5.85 7.60
CA ARG A 523 7.25 -7.31 7.53
C ARG A 523 8.51 -8.14 7.23
N THR A 524 9.58 -7.55 6.69
CA THR A 524 10.71 -8.32 6.11
C THR A 524 11.94 -8.44 7.02
N VAL A 525 11.87 -7.96 8.26
CA VAL A 525 12.99 -8.08 9.22
C VAL A 525 13.23 -9.56 9.62
N THR A 526 12.25 -10.45 9.45
CA THR A 526 12.36 -11.85 9.88
C THR A 526 12.73 -12.88 8.80
N THR A 527 12.73 -12.53 7.50
CA THR A 527 12.86 -13.57 6.44
C THR A 527 13.97 -13.36 5.40
N ASN A 528 14.62 -12.20 5.29
CA ASN A 528 15.69 -11.98 4.31
C ASN A 528 16.95 -11.32 4.90
N ILE A 529 17.54 -11.97 5.90
CA ILE A 529 18.93 -11.69 6.35
C ILE A 529 19.96 -12.06 5.25
N GLY A 530 19.53 -12.67 4.13
CA GLY A 530 20.39 -13.21 3.07
C GLY A 530 20.59 -12.37 1.80
N VAL A 531 19.93 -11.21 1.61
CA VAL A 531 20.15 -10.34 0.43
C VAL A 531 20.85 -9.04 0.86
N GLY A 532 22.16 -9.15 1.11
CA GLY A 532 22.99 -8.17 1.84
C GLY A 532 23.24 -6.79 1.21
N GLY A 533 22.42 -6.33 0.25
CA GLY A 533 22.62 -5.04 -0.44
C GLY A 533 21.87 -3.86 0.18
N VAL A 534 20.61 -4.04 0.60
CA VAL A 534 19.73 -2.94 1.04
C VAL A 534 20.06 -2.42 2.44
N ILE A 535 20.58 -3.29 3.32
CA ILE A 535 20.89 -2.95 4.72
C ILE A 535 22.07 -1.94 4.80
N ASN A 536 22.98 -1.95 3.82
CA ASN A 536 24.19 -1.11 3.85
C ASN A 536 23.89 0.38 3.68
N TYR A 537 22.77 0.73 3.03
CA TYR A 537 22.45 2.11 2.69
C TYR A 537 21.28 2.68 3.50
N ALA A 538 20.34 1.84 3.94
CA ALA A 538 19.16 2.30 4.65
C ALA A 538 19.45 2.71 6.10
N ALA A 539 18.77 3.75 6.55
CA ALA A 539 18.91 4.27 7.91
C ALA A 539 18.34 3.27 8.95
N PRO A 540 18.95 3.14 10.15
CA PRO A 540 18.51 2.16 11.15
C PRO A 540 17.02 2.24 11.51
N GLU A 541 16.49 3.46 11.65
CA GLU A 541 15.08 3.70 12.00
C GLU A 541 14.11 3.21 10.92
N GLN A 542 14.56 3.03 9.67
CA GLN A 542 13.71 2.43 8.65
C GLN A 542 13.36 1.00 9.05
N PHE A 543 14.27 0.24 9.67
CA PHE A 543 14.05 -1.17 10.07
C PHE A 543 13.46 -1.33 11.46
N PHE A 544 13.99 -0.59 12.45
CA PHE A 544 13.63 -0.79 13.86
C PHE A 544 12.39 -0.01 14.27
N GLU A 545 12.10 1.12 13.63
CA GLU A 545 10.96 2.00 13.94
C GLU A 545 10.27 2.51 12.66
N PRO A 546 9.84 1.62 11.75
CA PRO A 546 9.34 2.00 10.42
C PRO A 546 8.14 2.97 10.46
N ASN A 547 7.34 2.94 11.52
CA ASN A 547 6.15 3.78 11.67
C ASN A 547 6.45 5.12 12.35
N ALA A 548 7.67 5.36 12.84
CA ALA A 548 8.03 6.61 13.49
C ALA A 548 8.08 7.79 12.50
N LYS A 549 7.85 9.01 13.01
CA LYS A 549 7.97 10.24 12.21
C LYS A 549 9.38 10.42 11.64
N THR A 550 10.40 9.94 12.36
CA THR A 550 11.80 9.96 11.96
C THR A 550 12.07 9.12 10.72
N ALA A 551 11.50 7.91 10.63
CA ALA A 551 11.58 7.05 9.45
C ALA A 551 10.89 7.66 8.21
N ARG A 552 10.04 8.69 8.40
CA ARG A 552 9.37 9.44 7.32
C ARG A 552 10.09 10.74 6.95
N SER A 553 11.13 11.12 7.68
CA SER A 553 11.87 12.37 7.49
C SER A 553 12.87 12.29 6.34
N GLU A 554 13.33 13.44 5.85
CA GLU A 554 14.38 13.55 4.83
C GLU A 554 15.75 13.05 5.33
N LYS A 555 15.91 12.90 6.66
CA LYS A 555 17.15 12.44 7.29
C LYS A 555 17.49 10.97 6.99
N VAL A 556 16.53 10.18 6.46
CA VAL A 556 16.81 8.83 5.96
C VAL A 556 17.59 8.87 4.64
N ASP A 557 17.29 9.85 3.78
CA ASP A 557 18.01 10.07 2.53
C ASP A 557 19.41 10.61 2.81
N ILE A 558 19.56 11.49 3.81
CA ILE A 558 20.86 12.01 4.26
C ILE A 558 21.79 10.88 4.74
N PHE A 559 21.27 9.93 5.52
CA PHE A 559 22.03 8.74 5.90
C PHE A 559 22.47 7.94 4.68
N SER A 560 21.54 7.71 3.75
CA SER A 560 21.80 6.93 2.53
C SER A 560 22.81 7.62 1.60
N LEU A 561 22.76 8.96 1.49
CA LEU A 561 23.74 9.77 0.75
C LEU A 561 25.15 9.66 1.35
N ALA A 562 25.29 9.58 2.68
CA ALA A 562 26.58 9.37 3.32
C ALA A 562 27.16 7.98 2.99
N GLN A 563 26.33 6.93 3.05
CA GLN A 563 26.71 5.57 2.66
C GLN A 563 27.07 5.49 1.17
N LEU A 564 26.36 6.24 0.32
CA LEU A 564 26.67 6.36 -1.09
C LEU A 564 28.00 7.09 -1.33
N MET A 565 28.29 8.16 -0.60
CA MET A 565 29.57 8.88 -0.66
C MET A 565 30.73 7.93 -0.35
N PHE A 566 30.59 7.06 0.65
CA PHE A 566 31.56 6.01 0.94
C PHE A 566 31.80 5.11 -0.28
N PHE A 567 30.73 4.63 -0.92
CA PHE A 567 30.82 3.80 -2.12
C PHE A 567 31.49 4.52 -3.30
N ILE A 568 31.13 5.78 -3.56
CA ILE A 568 31.70 6.58 -4.65
C ILE A 568 33.22 6.68 -4.48
N ILE A 569 33.68 7.01 -3.27
CA ILE A 569 35.10 7.20 -2.96
C ILE A 569 35.88 5.88 -2.99
N LEU A 570 35.34 4.80 -2.42
CA LEU A 570 36.09 3.55 -2.21
C LEU A 570 35.82 2.46 -3.25
N GLY A 571 34.76 2.59 -4.04
CA GLY A 571 34.32 1.57 -5.01
C GLY A 571 33.80 0.27 -4.39
N ARG A 572 33.46 0.27 -3.10
CA ARG A 572 32.93 -0.90 -2.37
C ARG A 572 31.90 -0.49 -1.33
N ASP A 573 31.05 -1.44 -0.94
CA ASP A 573 29.95 -1.19 -0.02
C ASP A 573 30.44 -0.87 1.40
N PRO A 574 29.76 0.06 2.10
CA PRO A 574 29.95 0.22 3.53
C PRO A 574 29.39 -0.98 4.29
N SER A 575 30.00 -1.29 5.43
CA SER A 575 29.45 -2.29 6.34
C SER A 575 28.26 -1.71 7.11
N ALA A 576 27.08 -2.33 7.00
CA ALA A 576 25.91 -1.96 7.80
C ALA A 576 26.16 -2.05 9.31
N ASP A 577 26.90 -3.09 9.74
CA ASP A 577 27.04 -3.44 11.16
C ASP A 577 28.27 -2.79 11.82
N ASN A 578 29.26 -2.36 11.04
CA ASN A 578 30.54 -1.86 11.57
C ASN A 578 30.85 -0.42 11.13
N HIS A 579 30.06 0.51 11.64
CA HIS A 579 30.19 1.92 11.29
C HIS A 579 31.57 2.53 11.62
N ALA A 580 32.18 2.11 12.73
CA ALA A 580 33.53 2.56 13.12
C ALA A 580 34.60 2.15 12.09
N SER A 581 34.49 0.93 11.55
CA SER A 581 35.39 0.45 10.49
C SER A 581 35.22 1.22 9.18
N ASN A 582 33.98 1.61 8.85
CA ASN A 582 33.73 2.46 7.67
C ASN A 582 34.44 3.81 7.82
N VAL A 583 34.30 4.47 8.97
CA VAL A 583 34.95 5.77 9.23
C VAL A 583 36.47 5.66 9.08
N GLU A 584 37.11 4.65 9.68
CA GLU A 584 38.57 4.50 9.62
C GLU A 584 39.05 4.18 8.19
N THR A 585 38.29 3.37 7.45
CA THR A 585 38.59 3.07 6.05
C THR A 585 38.50 4.31 5.17
N LEU A 586 37.41 5.07 5.29
CA LEU A 586 37.21 6.30 4.54
C LEU A 586 38.29 7.34 4.87
N LYS A 587 38.66 7.45 6.15
CA LYS A 587 39.72 8.35 6.63
C LYS A 587 41.08 8.02 6.03
N ARG A 588 41.45 6.74 5.99
CA ARG A 588 42.70 6.30 5.37
C ARG A 588 42.73 6.65 3.89
N GLU A 589 41.63 6.41 3.18
CA GLU A 589 41.54 6.69 1.75
C GLU A 589 41.63 8.18 1.47
N LEU A 590 40.78 9.01 2.07
CA LEU A 590 40.76 10.45 1.81
C LEU A 590 42.12 11.12 2.10
N ARG A 591 42.80 10.74 3.19
CA ARG A 591 44.11 11.31 3.52
C ARG A 591 45.24 10.93 2.55
N SER A 592 45.01 9.94 1.68
CA SER A 592 46.04 9.48 0.74
C SER A 592 46.16 10.36 -0.52
N TRP A 593 45.16 11.19 -0.84
CA TRP A 593 45.08 11.88 -2.13
C TRP A 593 44.34 13.24 -2.11
N ILE A 594 43.83 13.71 -0.97
CA ILE A 594 43.32 15.09 -0.81
C ILE A 594 43.93 15.81 0.41
N ASP A 595 43.85 17.14 0.43
CA ASP A 595 44.31 18.00 1.54
C ASP A 595 43.65 17.60 2.88
N ASP A 596 44.43 17.59 3.96
CA ASP A 596 43.97 17.19 5.30
C ASP A 596 42.73 17.96 5.78
N ARG A 597 42.59 19.24 5.41
CA ARG A 597 41.41 20.05 5.78
C ARG A 597 40.17 19.55 5.06
N ALA A 598 40.27 19.27 3.77
CA ALA A 598 39.19 18.69 2.97
C ALA A 598 38.82 17.28 3.48
N ALA A 599 39.82 16.44 3.74
CA ALA A 599 39.63 15.10 4.31
C ALA A 599 38.89 15.16 5.65
N ASN A 600 39.35 15.99 6.60
CA ASN A 600 38.72 16.09 7.91
C ASN A 600 37.27 16.59 7.83
N SER A 601 36.97 17.49 6.88
CA SER A 601 35.60 17.98 6.65
C SER A 601 34.67 16.86 6.18
N LEU A 602 35.09 16.08 5.16
CA LEU A 602 34.31 14.95 4.63
C LEU A 602 34.16 13.81 5.64
N ILE A 603 35.19 13.52 6.44
CA ILE A 603 35.12 12.51 7.51
C ILE A 603 34.10 12.93 8.58
N SER A 604 34.13 14.19 9.01
CA SER A 604 33.18 14.72 10.00
C SER A 604 31.75 14.74 9.47
N LEU A 605 31.57 15.06 8.20
CA LEU A 605 30.28 14.96 7.52
C LEU A 605 29.78 13.52 7.53
N TYR A 606 30.61 12.55 7.11
CA TYR A 606 30.23 11.15 7.09
C TYR A 606 29.75 10.69 8.47
N GLN A 607 30.55 10.92 9.53
CA GLN A 607 30.20 10.54 10.91
C GLN A 607 28.88 11.13 11.42
N THR A 608 28.63 12.41 11.13
CA THR A 608 27.40 13.08 11.57
C THR A 608 26.19 12.59 10.78
N ALA A 609 26.31 12.47 9.45
CA ALA A 609 25.22 12.02 8.57
C ALA A 609 24.83 10.54 8.78
N THR A 610 25.75 9.69 9.22
CA THR A 610 25.48 8.27 9.54
C THR A 610 25.17 8.01 11.01
N SER A 611 24.93 9.07 11.81
CA SER A 611 24.59 8.91 13.22
C SER A 611 23.33 8.07 13.42
N ARG A 612 23.34 7.17 14.42
CA ARG A 612 22.19 6.31 14.75
C ARG A 612 20.95 7.11 15.12
N ARG A 613 21.13 8.23 15.84
CA ARG A 613 20.03 9.14 16.19
C ARG A 613 19.82 10.11 15.02
N PRO A 614 18.62 10.16 14.42
CA PRO A 614 18.35 11.08 13.31
C PRO A 614 18.56 12.56 13.68
N ALA A 615 18.35 12.94 14.94
CA ALA A 615 18.56 14.31 15.41
C ALA A 615 20.00 14.81 15.29
N ASP A 616 21.00 13.91 15.29
CA ASP A 616 22.42 14.28 15.18
C ASP A 616 22.89 14.47 13.73
N ARG A 617 22.05 14.07 12.75
CA ARG A 617 22.35 14.21 11.32
C ARG A 617 22.05 15.63 10.85
N PRO A 618 22.68 16.08 9.74
CA PRO A 618 22.31 17.33 9.07
C PRO A 618 20.79 17.47 8.91
N GLU A 619 20.27 18.69 9.05
CA GLU A 619 18.83 18.94 8.99
C GLU A 619 18.26 18.79 7.58
N SER A 620 19.06 19.09 6.56
CA SER A 620 18.66 19.08 5.15
C SER A 620 19.78 18.57 4.24
N VAL A 621 19.45 18.23 2.99
CA VAL A 621 20.45 17.89 1.97
C VAL A 621 21.35 19.10 1.67
N ILE A 622 20.83 20.33 1.77
CA ILE A 622 21.63 21.55 1.70
C ILE A 622 22.72 21.59 2.79
N ASP A 623 22.37 21.26 4.04
CA ASP A 623 23.35 21.20 5.13
C ASP A 623 24.38 20.07 4.92
N PHE A 624 23.97 18.96 4.30
CA PHE A 624 24.86 17.87 3.91
C PHE A 624 25.84 18.28 2.78
N MET A 625 25.41 19.10 1.81
CA MET A 625 26.27 19.56 0.70
C MET A 625 27.32 20.60 1.13
N ARG A 626 27.06 21.38 2.18
CA ARG A 626 27.94 22.49 2.59
C ARG A 626 29.39 22.04 2.88
N PRO A 627 29.65 20.95 3.63
CA PRO A 627 31.02 20.46 3.83
C PRO A 627 31.66 19.89 2.56
N ILE A 628 30.85 19.36 1.62
CA ILE A 628 31.35 18.84 0.34
C ILE A 628 31.87 19.99 -0.53
N HIS A 629 31.12 21.08 -0.68
CA HIS A 629 31.59 22.27 -1.38
C HIS A 629 32.81 22.91 -0.72
N ALA A 630 32.86 22.93 0.61
CA ALA A 630 34.05 23.42 1.32
C ALA A 630 35.29 22.57 1.03
N ALA A 631 35.13 21.24 0.97
CA ALA A 631 36.21 20.33 0.59
C ALA A 631 36.63 20.51 -0.88
N GLU A 632 35.66 20.64 -1.80
CA GLU A 632 35.91 20.91 -3.22
C GLU A 632 36.72 22.19 -3.44
N ALA A 633 36.35 23.29 -2.76
CA ALA A 633 37.07 24.55 -2.86
C ALA A 633 38.52 24.46 -2.35
N VAL A 634 38.75 23.69 -1.28
CA VAL A 634 40.10 23.44 -0.76
C VAL A 634 40.93 22.62 -1.75
N ILE A 635 40.34 21.59 -2.37
CA ILE A 635 41.00 20.75 -3.37
C ILE A 635 41.40 21.59 -4.59
N GLN A 636 40.50 22.41 -5.11
CA GLN A 636 40.78 23.29 -6.26
C GLN A 636 41.86 24.34 -5.97
N THR A 637 41.87 24.88 -4.76
CA THR A 637 42.93 25.80 -4.33
C THR A 637 44.28 25.09 -4.25
N ALA A 638 44.30 23.84 -3.79
CA ALA A 638 45.52 23.05 -3.66
C ALA A 638 46.07 22.54 -5.01
N SER A 639 45.19 22.25 -5.98
CA SER A 639 45.56 21.88 -7.35
C SER A 639 46.01 23.09 -8.20
N GLY A 640 45.78 24.32 -7.71
CA GLY A 640 46.18 25.55 -8.41
C GLY A 640 45.31 25.88 -9.63
N THR A 641 44.15 25.24 -9.75
CA THR A 641 43.21 25.45 -10.85
C THR A 641 42.15 26.47 -10.44
N ASP A 642 42.32 27.73 -10.85
CA ASP A 642 41.22 28.73 -10.83
C ASP A 642 40.17 28.47 -11.94
N GLN A 643 40.41 27.46 -12.78
CA GLN A 643 39.57 27.06 -13.89
C GLN A 643 38.27 26.42 -13.38
N VAL A 644 37.15 26.89 -13.91
CA VAL A 644 35.82 26.34 -13.70
C VAL A 644 35.45 25.54 -14.93
N ALA A 645 35.09 24.27 -14.78
CA ALA A 645 34.58 23.49 -15.90
C ALA A 645 33.37 24.19 -16.53
N GLU A 646 33.27 24.20 -17.87
CA GLU A 646 32.20 24.88 -18.61
C GLU A 646 30.81 24.48 -18.10
N GLU A 647 30.62 23.18 -17.86
CA GLU A 647 29.39 22.59 -17.31
C GLU A 647 29.05 23.07 -15.89
N ASP A 648 30.06 23.44 -15.10
CA ASP A 648 29.91 23.88 -13.69
C ASP A 648 29.75 25.39 -13.56
N TYR A 649 30.10 26.15 -14.60
CA TYR A 649 30.11 27.60 -14.57
C TYR A 649 28.74 28.18 -14.17
N CYS A 650 27.67 27.75 -14.82
CA CYS A 650 26.32 28.20 -14.52
C CYS A 650 25.86 27.78 -13.11
N ARG A 651 26.29 26.60 -12.63
CA ARG A 651 26.02 26.11 -11.28
C ARG A 651 26.66 27.03 -10.24
N ARG A 652 27.94 27.40 -10.41
CA ARG A 652 28.63 28.36 -9.52
C ARG A 652 27.98 29.74 -9.50
N VAL A 653 27.52 30.23 -10.66
CA VAL A 653 26.78 31.50 -10.72
C VAL A 653 25.49 31.40 -9.89
N GLY A 654 24.72 30.33 -10.05
CA GLY A 654 23.52 30.06 -9.26
C GLY A 654 23.81 29.97 -7.76
N HIS A 655 24.84 29.21 -7.38
CA HIS A 655 25.26 29.05 -6.01
C HIS A 655 25.67 30.38 -5.36
N LEU A 656 26.49 31.19 -6.02
CA LEU A 656 26.95 32.47 -5.47
C LEU A 656 25.83 33.52 -5.38
N TYR A 657 24.88 33.53 -6.32
CA TYR A 657 23.79 34.50 -6.32
C TYR A 657 22.61 34.07 -5.43
N ALA A 658 22.07 32.87 -5.67
CA ALA A 658 20.83 32.40 -5.04
C ALA A 658 21.07 31.55 -3.79
N GLY A 659 22.31 31.09 -3.56
CA GLY A 659 22.63 30.15 -2.48
C GLY A 659 22.19 28.71 -2.80
N LEU A 660 22.57 27.78 -1.93
CA LEU A 660 22.18 26.37 -2.06
C LEU A 660 20.67 26.20 -2.00
N GLY A 661 20.10 25.49 -2.98
CA GLY A 661 18.66 25.24 -3.10
C GLY A 661 17.84 26.41 -3.67
N GLY A 662 18.47 27.56 -3.96
CA GLY A 662 17.81 28.71 -4.59
C GLY A 662 17.80 28.69 -6.12
N TYR A 663 18.36 27.64 -6.73
CA TYR A 663 18.51 27.51 -8.17
C TYR A 663 18.37 26.05 -8.63
N THR A 664 18.19 25.86 -9.92
CA THR A 664 18.27 24.58 -10.62
C THR A 664 19.27 24.74 -11.76
N ALA A 665 20.23 23.83 -11.88
CA ALA A 665 21.27 23.91 -12.91
C ALA A 665 21.36 22.62 -13.72
N THR A 666 21.78 22.79 -14.97
CA THR A 666 22.09 21.77 -15.95
C THR A 666 23.42 22.14 -16.60
N ASP A 667 23.96 21.26 -17.45
CA ASP A 667 25.20 21.51 -18.16
C ASP A 667 25.02 22.72 -19.11
N GLY A 668 25.53 23.88 -18.70
CA GLY A 668 25.48 25.13 -19.46
C GLY A 668 24.21 25.99 -19.30
N GLU A 669 23.23 25.61 -18.46
CA GLU A 669 22.09 26.46 -18.11
C GLU A 669 21.79 26.41 -16.61
N CYS A 670 21.54 27.57 -15.99
CA CYS A 670 21.10 27.67 -14.60
C CYS A 670 19.91 28.61 -14.49
N ARG A 671 18.86 28.14 -13.80
CA ARG A 671 17.62 28.88 -13.53
C ARG A 671 17.50 29.17 -12.05
N MET A 672 17.16 30.40 -11.72
CA MET A 672 16.96 30.87 -10.35
C MET A 672 15.93 31.99 -10.32
N ASN A 673 15.47 32.37 -9.13
CA ASN A 673 14.65 33.57 -8.96
C ASN A 673 15.45 34.65 -8.23
N SER A 674 15.07 35.91 -8.40
CA SER A 674 15.55 36.99 -7.55
C SER A 674 15.14 36.76 -6.09
N LEU A 675 15.85 37.38 -5.15
CA LEU A 675 15.57 37.25 -3.71
C LEU A 675 14.15 37.72 -3.33
N SER A 676 13.52 38.56 -4.15
CA SER A 676 12.12 39.01 -3.97
C SER A 676 11.08 38.11 -4.67
N ASN A 677 11.54 37.08 -5.40
CA ASN A 677 10.75 36.19 -6.26
C ASN A 677 9.93 36.91 -7.35
N GLN A 678 10.30 38.15 -7.71
CA GLN A 678 9.62 38.93 -8.76
C GLN A 678 10.19 38.72 -10.17
N VAL A 679 11.45 38.26 -10.25
CA VAL A 679 12.17 38.10 -11.51
C VAL A 679 12.74 36.69 -11.59
N GLU A 680 12.36 35.97 -12.65
CA GLU A 680 13.00 34.72 -13.05
C GLU A 680 14.29 35.05 -13.82
N ILE A 681 15.38 34.37 -13.47
CA ILE A 681 16.72 34.56 -14.02
C ILE A 681 17.16 33.24 -14.65
N ILE A 682 17.56 33.28 -15.93
CA ILE A 682 18.09 32.12 -16.63
C ILE A 682 19.45 32.47 -17.22
N VAL A 683 20.50 31.84 -16.70
CA VAL A 683 21.89 31.97 -17.16
C VAL A 683 22.17 30.85 -18.15
N ARG A 684 22.69 31.17 -19.34
CA ARG A 684 23.05 30.21 -20.39
C ARG A 684 24.43 30.50 -20.95
N LEU A 685 25.24 29.46 -21.12
CA LEU A 685 26.47 29.54 -21.91
C LEU A 685 26.16 29.49 -23.41
N LYS A 686 26.94 30.23 -24.21
CA LYS A 686 26.83 30.32 -25.66
C LYS A 686 28.21 30.27 -26.32
N GLY A 687 28.47 29.26 -27.14
CA GLY A 687 29.71 29.14 -27.91
C GLY A 687 30.02 27.68 -28.26
N PRO A 688 31.04 27.42 -29.09
CA PRO A 688 31.55 26.07 -29.27
C PRO A 688 32.23 25.58 -27.97
N ALA A 689 31.87 24.37 -27.53
CA ALA A 689 32.39 23.75 -26.31
C ALA A 689 33.92 23.61 -26.35
N GLY A 690 34.58 23.82 -25.20
CA GLY A 690 36.03 23.62 -25.05
C GLY A 690 36.90 24.84 -25.37
N ALA A 691 36.31 26.04 -25.52
CA ALA A 691 37.05 27.29 -25.61
C ALA A 691 37.35 27.86 -24.20
N ASN A 692 38.57 28.38 -23.99
CA ASN A 692 38.97 28.98 -22.71
C ASN A 692 38.20 30.28 -22.35
N LYS A 693 37.38 30.76 -23.31
CA LYS A 693 36.41 31.83 -23.14
C LYS A 693 35.12 31.47 -23.88
N VAL A 694 33.99 31.66 -23.22
CA VAL A 694 32.66 31.32 -23.73
C VAL A 694 31.74 32.53 -23.68
N GLY A 695 30.75 32.62 -24.55
CA GLY A 695 29.71 33.65 -24.43
C GLY A 695 28.76 33.32 -23.28
N LEU A 696 28.21 34.35 -22.63
CA LEU A 696 27.22 34.20 -21.56
C LEU A 696 25.98 35.02 -21.90
N GLU A 697 24.80 34.41 -21.84
CA GLU A 697 23.52 35.07 -21.98
C GLU A 697 22.71 34.89 -20.69
N ILE A 698 22.28 36.00 -20.09
CA ILE A 698 21.45 35.99 -18.89
C ILE A 698 20.10 36.62 -19.22
N GLU A 699 19.05 35.83 -19.14
CA GLU A 699 17.66 36.23 -19.32
C GLU A 699 17.04 36.63 -17.99
N PHE A 700 16.33 37.76 -17.97
CA PHE A 700 15.58 38.26 -16.83
C PHE A 700 14.13 38.46 -17.24
N SER A 701 13.20 37.76 -16.57
CA SER A 701 11.78 37.74 -16.89
C SER A 701 10.93 38.05 -15.65
N VAL A 702 10.13 39.12 -15.70
CA VAL A 702 9.23 39.47 -14.58
C VAL A 702 8.02 38.53 -14.57
N THR A 703 7.80 37.81 -13.47
CA THR A 703 6.79 36.75 -13.34
C THR A 703 5.38 37.27 -13.01
N GLY A 704 5.28 38.52 -12.51
CA GLY A 704 4.03 39.14 -12.06
C GLY A 704 3.77 40.55 -12.60
N LYS A 705 3.23 41.45 -11.75
CA LYS A 705 3.06 42.87 -12.10
C LYS A 705 4.42 43.56 -12.07
N LEU A 706 4.62 44.53 -12.97
CA LEU A 706 5.80 45.38 -12.97
C LEU A 706 5.96 46.03 -11.59
N PRO A 707 7.15 45.97 -10.96
CA PRO A 707 7.34 46.37 -9.57
C PRO A 707 7.33 47.89 -9.38
N VAL A 708 6.65 48.69 -10.21
CA VAL A 708 6.63 50.16 -10.16
C VAL A 708 5.36 50.65 -9.47
N PRO A 709 5.38 51.02 -8.18
CA PRO A 709 4.14 51.36 -7.48
C PRO A 709 3.56 52.71 -7.92
N SER A 710 4.40 53.60 -8.47
CA SER A 710 4.09 55.02 -8.70
C SER A 710 3.58 55.35 -10.12
N LEU A 711 3.60 54.41 -11.07
CA LEU A 711 3.28 54.69 -12.48
C LEU A 711 1.94 54.07 -12.92
N LYS A 712 1.09 54.90 -13.51
CA LYS A 712 -0.30 54.56 -13.91
C LYS A 712 -0.42 53.68 -15.16
N SER A 713 0.65 53.53 -15.96
CA SER A 713 0.61 52.75 -17.21
C SER A 713 1.81 51.80 -17.33
N GLY A 714 1.56 50.60 -17.85
CA GLY A 714 2.61 49.60 -18.10
C GLY A 714 3.68 50.07 -19.11
N LYS A 715 3.35 51.01 -20.00
CA LYS A 715 4.31 51.59 -20.96
C LYS A 715 5.33 52.48 -20.26
N SER A 716 4.88 53.41 -19.42
CA SER A 716 5.74 54.32 -18.66
C SER A 716 6.63 53.58 -17.67
N ALA A 717 6.10 52.52 -17.05
CA ALA A 717 6.86 51.62 -16.19
C ALA A 717 8.03 50.95 -16.92
N ARG A 718 7.80 50.43 -18.13
CA ARG A 718 8.86 49.82 -18.95
C ARG A 718 9.91 50.84 -19.39
N GLU A 719 9.49 52.04 -19.79
CA GLU A 719 10.41 53.12 -20.16
C GLU A 719 11.31 53.53 -18.99
N SER A 720 10.77 53.66 -17.78
CA SER A 720 11.53 53.97 -16.57
C SER A 720 12.57 52.88 -16.24
N ILE A 721 12.17 51.61 -16.30
CA ILE A 721 13.10 50.48 -16.08
C ILE A 721 14.18 50.46 -17.16
N ASN A 722 13.81 50.71 -18.42
CA ASN A 722 14.77 50.73 -19.53
C ASN A 722 15.85 51.80 -19.34
N VAL A 723 15.48 53.02 -18.95
CA VAL A 723 16.44 54.11 -18.71
C VAL A 723 17.43 53.75 -17.60
N ARG A 724 16.97 53.11 -16.52
CA ARG A 724 17.86 52.66 -15.44
C ARG A 724 18.78 51.54 -15.89
N LEU A 725 18.25 50.54 -16.60
CA LEU A 725 19.04 49.45 -17.14
C LEU A 725 20.11 49.96 -18.11
N ASP A 726 19.79 50.91 -19.00
CA ASP A 726 20.78 51.46 -19.93
C ASP A 726 21.91 52.20 -19.19
N LYS A 727 21.58 52.91 -18.09
CA LYS A 727 22.57 53.55 -17.21
C LYS A 727 23.45 52.53 -16.47
N SER A 728 22.87 51.44 -15.98
CA SER A 728 23.59 50.40 -15.23
C SER A 728 24.47 49.56 -16.15
N PHE A 729 23.98 49.17 -17.33
CA PHE A 729 24.77 48.43 -18.32
C PHE A 729 25.91 49.27 -18.89
N GLY A 730 25.76 50.59 -19.01
CA GLY A 730 26.86 51.50 -19.38
C GLY A 730 28.05 51.51 -18.40
N ARG A 731 27.87 50.96 -17.18
CA ARG A 731 28.95 50.82 -16.18
C ARG A 731 29.60 49.43 -16.18
N LEU A 732 28.96 48.44 -16.80
CA LEU A 732 29.44 47.05 -16.85
C LEU A 732 30.26 46.86 -18.14
N ALA A 733 31.57 46.70 -18.00
CA ALA A 733 32.46 46.54 -19.16
C ALA A 733 32.18 45.21 -19.90
N GLY A 734 31.99 45.28 -21.22
CA GLY A 734 31.82 44.09 -22.06
C GLY A 734 30.43 43.44 -22.01
N VAL A 735 29.44 44.07 -21.37
CA VAL A 735 28.06 43.57 -21.29
C VAL A 735 27.17 44.34 -22.26
N ARG A 736 26.49 43.64 -23.16
CA ARG A 736 25.50 44.21 -24.07
C ARG A 736 24.09 43.87 -23.61
N ARG A 737 23.19 44.85 -23.70
CA ARG A 737 21.78 44.65 -23.39
C ARG A 737 20.98 44.33 -24.65
N ARG A 738 20.05 43.39 -24.57
CA ARG A 738 19.01 43.16 -25.59
C ARG A 738 17.63 43.12 -24.93
N ALA A 739 16.66 43.84 -25.49
CA ALA A 739 15.27 43.79 -25.01
C ALA A 739 14.59 42.47 -25.42
N GLY A 740 13.72 41.95 -24.55
CA GLY A 740 12.88 40.78 -24.83
C GLY A 740 11.43 41.14 -25.08
N THR A 741 10.64 40.18 -25.56
CA THR A 741 9.22 40.36 -25.91
C THR A 741 8.27 39.50 -25.09
N LYS A 742 8.77 38.64 -24.19
CA LYS A 742 7.93 37.77 -23.36
C LYS A 742 7.43 38.46 -22.08
N GLY A 743 6.24 38.07 -21.62
CA GLY A 743 5.71 38.41 -20.30
C GLY A 743 5.43 39.90 -20.05
N ALA A 744 5.38 40.28 -18.77
CA ALA A 744 5.17 41.68 -18.37
C ALA A 744 6.38 42.57 -18.75
N PHE A 745 7.58 42.03 -18.60
CA PHE A 745 8.85 42.65 -18.97
C PHE A 745 9.96 41.58 -19.06
N GLN A 746 10.79 41.66 -20.10
CA GLN A 746 11.91 40.76 -20.32
C GLN A 746 13.13 41.54 -20.86
N THR A 747 14.31 41.22 -20.37
CA THR A 747 15.57 41.77 -20.86
C THR A 747 16.67 40.71 -20.81
N PHE A 748 17.68 40.87 -21.65
CA PHE A 748 18.84 39.97 -21.72
C PHE A 748 20.13 40.77 -21.49
N ALA A 749 21.04 40.20 -20.70
CA ALA A 749 22.43 40.59 -20.66
C ALA A 749 23.25 39.59 -21.49
N VAL A 750 24.05 40.09 -22.43
CA VAL A 750 24.90 39.26 -23.30
C VAL A 750 26.34 39.68 -23.11
N ILE A 751 27.19 38.73 -22.71
CA ILE A 751 28.64 38.89 -22.63
C ILE A 751 29.24 38.05 -23.75
N ASP A 752 29.98 38.68 -24.65
CA ASP A 752 30.51 38.01 -25.84
C ASP A 752 31.62 36.99 -25.50
N SER A 753 32.30 37.18 -24.37
CA SER A 753 33.41 36.34 -23.95
C SER A 753 33.68 36.50 -22.44
N VAL A 754 33.38 35.48 -21.66
CA VAL A 754 33.72 35.37 -20.23
C VAL A 754 34.77 34.29 -20.00
N SER A 755 35.66 34.50 -19.04
CA SER A 755 36.64 33.50 -18.60
C SER A 755 35.93 32.40 -17.81
N LEU A 756 36.33 31.15 -18.05
CA LEU A 756 35.89 29.99 -17.27
C LEU A 756 36.73 29.88 -15.98
N ASP A 757 36.64 30.89 -15.13
CA ASP A 757 37.33 30.98 -13.85
C ASP A 757 36.47 31.68 -12.79
N ASN A 758 36.95 31.71 -11.54
CA ASN A 758 36.24 32.37 -10.43
C ASN A 758 35.98 33.88 -10.69
N ALA A 759 36.85 34.55 -11.45
CA ALA A 759 36.67 35.95 -11.82
C ALA A 759 35.51 36.13 -12.81
N GLY A 760 35.38 35.23 -13.78
CA GLY A 760 34.24 35.17 -14.70
C GLY A 760 32.93 34.94 -13.97
N VAL A 761 32.90 33.96 -13.05
CA VAL A 761 31.69 33.69 -12.24
C VAL A 761 31.30 34.92 -11.41
N ALA A 762 32.27 35.59 -10.78
CA ALA A 762 32.02 36.82 -10.02
C ALA A 762 31.44 37.94 -10.91
N LEU A 763 31.96 38.12 -12.13
CA LEU A 763 31.41 39.06 -13.10
C LEU A 763 29.95 38.73 -13.46
N ALA A 764 29.63 37.45 -13.68
CA ALA A 764 28.25 37.04 -13.97
C ALA A 764 27.29 37.37 -12.82
N VAL A 765 27.70 37.13 -11.57
CA VAL A 765 26.92 37.46 -10.36
C VAL A 765 26.76 38.97 -10.20
N GLU A 766 27.80 39.76 -10.49
CA GLU A 766 27.73 41.23 -10.49
C GLU A 766 26.70 41.74 -11.51
N VAL A 767 26.70 41.17 -12.72
CA VAL A 767 25.71 41.50 -13.76
C VAL A 767 24.29 41.18 -13.31
N ILE A 768 24.07 40.01 -12.71
CA ILE A 768 22.76 39.62 -12.16
C ILE A 768 22.32 40.62 -11.09
N THR A 769 23.18 40.86 -10.09
CA THR A 769 22.87 41.73 -8.95
C THR A 769 22.55 43.16 -9.39
N THR A 770 23.36 43.71 -10.30
CA THR A 770 23.18 45.05 -10.85
C THR A 770 21.90 45.17 -11.68
N THR A 771 21.57 44.14 -12.47
CA THR A 771 20.37 44.12 -13.31
C THR A 771 19.11 44.02 -12.46
N ILE A 772 19.11 43.14 -11.46
CA ILE A 772 17.99 42.98 -10.52
C ILE A 772 17.76 44.27 -9.72
N ALA A 773 18.82 44.89 -9.18
CA ALA A 773 18.69 46.17 -8.50
C ALA A 773 18.06 47.25 -9.41
N SER A 774 18.39 47.27 -10.70
CA SER A 774 17.83 48.22 -11.66
C SER A 774 16.33 47.98 -11.96
N ILE A 775 15.87 46.72 -11.87
CA ILE A 775 14.47 46.33 -12.05
C ILE A 775 13.66 46.55 -10.78
N GLU A 776 14.20 46.20 -9.62
CA GLU A 776 13.47 46.08 -8.35
C GLU A 776 13.63 47.26 -7.39
N GLN A 777 14.72 48.03 -7.43
CA GLN A 777 14.87 49.24 -6.59
C GLN A 777 14.22 50.46 -7.24
N TRP A 778 13.43 51.19 -6.45
CA TRP A 778 12.59 52.32 -6.86
C TRP A 778 12.95 53.60 -6.12
#